data_AF-A0A929RGY4-F1
#
_entry.id   AF-A0A929RGY4-F1
#
_cell.length_a   1.000
_cell.length_b   1.000
_cell.length_c   1.000
_cell.angle_alpha   90.00
_cell.angle_beta   90.00
_cell.angle_gamma   90.00
#
_symmetry.space_group_name_H-M   'P 1'
#
loop_
_entity.id
_entity.type
_entity.pdbx_description
1 polymer ?
#
loop_
_entity_poly.entity_id
_entity_poly.type
_entity_poly.pdbx_seq_one_letter_code
_entity_poly.pdbx_strand_id
1 'polypeptide(L)'
;IDRVDEPVASLLGRFEAAAAQRLAASGTVATPVASRLGNGKPAVTREEWLRKVPFISWTGHLMTNPASILDEERVSLKATDTGVDMVIHLDTAWDNDPRGAEKHAVRELIFPLVLSGEDGAVPVIDEAKLPQHMYAMLAATAGVTSVSVAGDTVDALPVMVPSTKSVFGEAHYSFTLAPTLGFDHAEATGAALPASYGLAAWAPDALLGPAWPAIYAALGSAIHNDYPVIEGLLNAVHLDHSITLEYTPEQMLARGITTIDVTSHVAAVDESSSGRIVTVALDLKANGEHVGSTQERFAIRGRATGNRAPSEAAPFGGAHVEVVDTPRSVLRRVSVKAPDDMTPFAIVSGDYNPIHTSYAAAKVAGMDAPLVHGMWLSATAQHAAEAVVADQGGAQIAGWTYYMYGTVDLNDEVEITVERVGRVVGGGLSLEVTCRIDKQVVSRASAYTFAPKVAYVYPGQGIQSAGMGLDERTKSKAVDEVWRRADAHTRSAMGFSILAIVRDNPTEIVARGVTYRHPEGVLNLTQFTQVALATLAIGQTARLREEGVLVPGAAFAGHSLGEYDALAAYAEVFPLETVLDLVFQRGSTMHSLVPRDEKGRSNYRMGALRPNQFGVDDAHVVEYVESIAQASGEFLQIVNFNLADQQYAVAGTVAGLKALEEDASKRAAERGGKRPFMYVPGIDVPFHSTVLRSGVA
;
A
#
# COMPACT_ATOMS: atom_id res chain seq x y z
N ILE A 1 -4.72 -74.22 -14.41
CA ILE A 1 -5.28 -73.86 -13.09
C ILE A 1 -6.09 -75.07 -12.65
N ASP A 2 -5.67 -75.71 -11.56
CA ASP A 2 -6.23 -76.97 -11.03
C ASP A 2 -6.96 -76.81 -9.68
N ARG A 3 -6.94 -75.59 -9.12
CA ARG A 3 -7.62 -75.19 -7.89
C ARG A 3 -8.53 -74.00 -8.16
N VAL A 4 -9.71 -74.00 -7.55
CA VAL A 4 -10.69 -72.91 -7.60
C VAL A 4 -10.62 -72.14 -6.28
N ASP A 5 -10.78 -70.81 -6.32
CA ASP A 5 -10.74 -69.90 -5.16
C ASP A 5 -9.44 -69.97 -4.33
N GLU A 6 -8.31 -70.31 -4.94
CA GLU A 6 -7.00 -70.26 -4.27
C GLU A 6 -6.60 -68.78 -4.01
N PRO A 7 -6.23 -68.41 -2.77
CA PRO A 7 -5.74 -67.06 -2.48
C PRO A 7 -4.52 -66.71 -3.33
N VAL A 8 -4.48 -65.49 -3.87
CA VAL A 8 -3.38 -65.02 -4.75
C VAL A 8 -2.02 -65.17 -4.06
N ALA A 9 -1.92 -64.82 -2.78
CA ALA A 9 -0.69 -64.97 -2.00
C ALA A 9 -0.22 -66.44 -1.93
N SER A 10 -1.15 -67.39 -1.79
CA SER A 10 -0.83 -68.82 -1.77
C SER A 10 -0.38 -69.34 -3.13
N LEU A 11 -1.00 -68.88 -4.22
CA LEU A 11 -0.59 -69.23 -5.58
C LEU A 11 0.82 -68.71 -5.89
N LEU A 12 1.08 -67.42 -5.64
CA LEU A 12 2.37 -66.79 -5.90
C LEU A 12 3.47 -67.33 -4.98
N GLY A 13 3.18 -67.48 -3.68
CA GLY A 13 4.12 -68.06 -2.72
C GLY A 13 4.48 -69.51 -3.05
N ARG A 14 3.52 -70.31 -3.53
CA ARG A 14 3.78 -71.68 -4.01
C ARG A 14 4.72 -71.69 -5.22
N PHE A 15 4.52 -70.77 -6.17
CA PHE A 15 5.40 -70.63 -7.34
C PHE A 15 6.82 -70.22 -6.94
N GLU A 16 6.94 -69.19 -6.10
CA GLU A 16 8.22 -68.68 -5.61
C GLU A 16 8.99 -69.75 -4.82
N ALA A 17 8.33 -70.45 -3.89
CA ALA A 17 8.94 -71.51 -3.11
C ALA A 17 9.45 -72.67 -4.00
N ALA A 18 8.68 -73.07 -5.02
CA ALA A 18 9.09 -74.10 -5.95
C ALA A 18 10.30 -73.67 -6.81
N ALA A 19 10.35 -72.40 -7.22
CA ALA A 19 11.50 -71.84 -7.94
C ALA A 19 12.76 -71.80 -7.06
N ALA A 20 12.63 -71.30 -5.82
CA ALA A 20 13.72 -71.25 -4.85
C ALA A 20 14.28 -72.65 -4.53
N GLN A 21 13.41 -73.65 -4.34
CA GLN A 21 13.81 -75.04 -4.11
C GLN A 21 14.58 -75.63 -5.29
N ARG A 22 14.16 -75.35 -6.53
CA ARG A 22 14.87 -75.81 -7.74
C ARG A 22 16.25 -75.17 -7.86
N LEU A 23 16.39 -73.88 -7.54
CA LEU A 23 17.68 -73.19 -7.53
C LEU A 23 18.61 -73.77 -6.45
N ALA A 24 18.11 -73.97 -5.23
CA ALA A 24 18.87 -74.60 -4.16
C ALA A 24 19.35 -76.02 -4.55
N ALA A 25 18.48 -76.81 -5.19
CA ALA A 25 18.84 -78.15 -5.68
C ALA A 25 19.91 -78.14 -6.79
N SER A 26 20.08 -77.02 -7.51
CA SER A 26 21.12 -76.84 -8.53
C SER A 26 22.47 -76.39 -7.97
N GLY A 27 22.58 -76.24 -6.65
CA GLY A 27 23.81 -75.84 -5.95
C GLY A 27 23.96 -74.33 -5.72
N THR A 28 22.93 -73.52 -5.99
CA THR A 28 22.93 -72.09 -5.65
C THR A 28 22.87 -71.89 -4.14
N VAL A 29 23.78 -71.08 -3.59
CA VAL A 29 23.82 -70.74 -2.16
C VAL A 29 23.00 -69.48 -1.91
N ALA A 30 22.06 -69.54 -0.97
CA ALA A 30 21.30 -68.38 -0.55
C ALA A 30 22.18 -67.41 0.25
N THR A 31 22.18 -66.13 -0.13
CA THR A 31 22.86 -65.06 0.62
C THR A 31 21.84 -64.29 1.46
N PRO A 32 22.05 -64.17 2.78
CA PRO A 32 21.21 -63.30 3.62
C PRO A 32 21.31 -61.85 3.16
N VAL A 33 20.16 -61.19 3.03
CA VAL A 33 20.03 -59.78 2.68
C VAL A 33 19.05 -59.13 3.65
N ALA A 34 19.22 -57.83 3.92
CA ALA A 34 18.32 -57.08 4.80
C ALA A 34 16.99 -56.73 4.12
N SER A 35 17.00 -56.55 2.79
CA SER A 35 15.79 -56.28 2.02
C SER A 35 15.95 -56.69 0.56
N ARG A 36 14.84 -57.11 -0.07
CA ARG A 36 14.77 -57.40 -1.51
C ARG A 36 14.74 -56.12 -2.36
N LEU A 37 14.36 -54.97 -1.78
CA LEU A 37 14.13 -53.71 -2.49
C LEU A 37 15.25 -52.69 -2.26
N GLY A 38 16.35 -52.74 -3.04
CA GLY A 38 17.45 -51.78 -2.99
C GLY A 38 17.74 -51.11 -4.33
N ASN A 39 16.73 -50.50 -4.96
CA ASN A 39 16.81 -49.84 -6.27
C ASN A 39 17.43 -50.73 -7.38
N GLY A 40 16.75 -51.82 -7.72
CA GLY A 40 17.16 -52.74 -8.79
C GLY A 40 18.10 -53.88 -8.35
N LYS A 41 18.56 -53.91 -7.09
CA LYS A 41 19.30 -55.04 -6.48
C LYS A 41 18.85 -55.26 -5.02
N PRO A 42 19.06 -56.45 -4.43
CA PRO A 42 18.88 -56.67 -3.00
C PRO A 42 19.85 -55.81 -2.17
N ALA A 43 19.40 -55.30 -1.03
CA ALA A 43 20.23 -54.55 -0.09
C ALA A 43 20.75 -55.47 1.01
N VAL A 44 22.07 -55.48 1.24
CA VAL A 44 22.73 -56.38 2.19
C VAL A 44 22.49 -55.93 3.62
N THR A 45 22.50 -54.61 3.87
CA THR A 45 22.28 -54.02 5.20
C THR A 45 21.02 -53.17 5.24
N ARG A 46 20.49 -52.97 6.46
CA ARG A 46 19.32 -52.09 6.71
C ARG A 46 19.62 -50.64 6.34
N GLU A 47 20.83 -50.17 6.58
CA GLU A 47 21.28 -48.84 6.15
C GLU A 47 21.33 -48.73 4.62
N GLU A 48 21.91 -49.72 3.95
CA GLU A 48 21.96 -49.75 2.48
C GLU A 48 20.54 -49.74 1.89
N TRP A 49 19.61 -50.48 2.50
CA TRP A 49 18.21 -50.47 2.13
C TRP A 49 17.59 -49.08 2.29
N LEU A 50 17.75 -48.44 3.45
CA LEU A 50 17.18 -47.12 3.73
C LEU A 50 17.73 -46.02 2.82
N ARG A 51 18.99 -46.12 2.39
CA ARG A 51 19.59 -45.18 1.44
C ARG A 51 19.12 -45.41 0.00
N LYS A 52 18.69 -46.63 -0.35
CA LYS A 52 18.36 -46.99 -1.74
C LYS A 52 16.87 -47.18 -2.01
N VAL A 53 16.04 -47.39 -0.99
CA VAL A 53 14.59 -47.56 -1.20
C VAL A 53 14.03 -46.29 -1.85
N PRO A 54 13.29 -46.38 -2.97
CA PRO A 54 12.93 -45.19 -3.75
C PRO A 54 11.89 -44.30 -3.05
N PHE A 55 11.07 -44.90 -2.19
CA PHE A 55 9.95 -44.21 -1.55
C PHE A 55 9.88 -44.47 -0.06
N ILE A 56 9.32 -43.49 0.64
CA ILE A 56 8.80 -43.60 2.00
C ILE A 56 7.29 -43.37 1.97
N SER A 57 6.56 -43.95 2.91
CA SER A 57 5.14 -43.69 3.10
C SER A 57 4.95 -42.55 4.10
N TRP A 58 4.51 -41.39 3.61
CA TRP A 58 4.16 -40.21 4.39
C TRP A 58 2.64 -40.11 4.52
N THR A 59 2.10 -40.43 5.71
CA THR A 59 0.66 -40.37 6.03
C THR A 59 -0.25 -41.04 4.98
N GLY A 60 0.18 -42.19 4.47
CA GLY A 60 -0.55 -42.99 3.46
C GLY A 60 -0.21 -42.66 2.00
N HIS A 61 0.66 -41.69 1.73
CA HIS A 61 1.12 -41.32 0.39
C HIS A 61 2.58 -41.70 0.18
N LEU A 62 2.94 -42.14 -1.04
CA LEU A 62 4.33 -42.37 -1.38
C LEU A 62 5.01 -41.05 -1.71
N MET A 63 6.10 -40.76 -0.97
CA MET A 63 7.00 -39.65 -1.23
C MET A 63 8.36 -40.22 -1.64
N THR A 64 9.06 -39.55 -2.55
CA THR A 64 10.46 -39.86 -2.86
C THR A 64 11.29 -39.88 -1.58
N ASN A 65 12.09 -40.92 -1.37
CA ASN A 65 12.95 -41.01 -0.21
C ASN A 65 14.10 -39.98 -0.31
N PRO A 66 14.21 -39.01 0.61
CA PRO A 66 15.32 -38.05 0.65
C PRO A 66 16.71 -38.71 0.57
N ALA A 67 16.90 -39.86 1.23
CA ALA A 67 18.18 -40.56 1.22
C ALA A 67 18.58 -41.13 -0.14
N SER A 68 17.63 -41.29 -1.05
CA SER A 68 17.87 -41.82 -2.40
C SER A 68 18.25 -40.77 -3.44
N ILE A 69 18.05 -39.48 -3.11
CA ILE A 69 18.27 -38.35 -4.03
C ILE A 69 19.34 -37.36 -3.53
N LEU A 70 19.77 -37.48 -2.28
CA LEU A 70 20.80 -36.64 -1.67
C LEU A 70 22.12 -37.40 -1.54
N ASP A 71 23.21 -36.63 -1.48
CA ASP A 71 24.55 -37.17 -1.24
C ASP A 71 24.63 -37.83 0.15
N GLU A 72 25.44 -38.87 0.27
CA GLU A 72 25.50 -39.71 1.48
C GLU A 72 25.82 -38.89 2.74
N GLU A 73 26.69 -37.89 2.60
CA GLU A 73 27.16 -36.96 3.63
C GLU A 73 26.02 -36.12 4.22
N ARG A 74 24.99 -35.86 3.42
CA ARG A 74 23.83 -35.04 3.80
C ARG A 74 22.81 -35.83 4.61
N VAL A 75 22.97 -37.15 4.75
CA VAL A 75 21.96 -38.01 5.37
C VAL A 75 22.56 -38.86 6.48
N SER A 76 22.08 -38.62 7.69
CA SER A 76 22.41 -39.41 8.88
C SER A 76 21.21 -40.25 9.32
N LEU A 77 21.46 -41.51 9.64
CA LEU A 77 20.44 -42.45 10.12
C LEU A 77 20.66 -42.74 11.60
N LYS A 78 19.80 -42.19 12.47
CA LYS A 78 19.90 -42.34 13.94
C LYS A 78 18.92 -43.42 14.40
N ALA A 79 19.40 -44.55 14.89
CA ALA A 79 18.53 -45.65 15.34
C ALA A 79 17.62 -45.22 16.51
N THR A 80 16.37 -45.69 16.49
CA THR A 80 15.40 -45.50 17.58
C THR A 80 14.76 -46.83 17.98
N ASP A 81 14.01 -46.86 19.07
CA ASP A 81 13.39 -48.09 19.60
C ASP A 81 12.48 -48.80 18.57
N THR A 82 11.77 -48.03 17.75
CA THR A 82 10.79 -48.52 16.77
C THR A 82 11.27 -48.43 15.32
N GLY A 83 12.43 -47.84 15.06
CA GLY A 83 12.83 -47.50 13.70
C GLY A 83 14.12 -46.70 13.58
N VAL A 84 14.07 -45.61 12.81
CA VAL A 84 15.21 -44.72 12.58
C VAL A 84 14.72 -43.28 12.38
N ASP A 85 15.44 -42.31 12.94
CA ASP A 85 15.28 -40.91 12.58
C ASP A 85 16.27 -40.61 11.45
N MET A 86 15.72 -40.36 10.27
CA MET A 86 16.50 -39.93 9.11
C MET A 86 16.67 -38.42 9.15
N VAL A 87 17.90 -37.98 9.39
CA VAL A 87 18.27 -36.57 9.53
C VAL A 87 18.92 -36.10 8.24
N ILE A 88 18.35 -35.08 7.63
CA ILE A 88 18.85 -34.41 6.44
C ILE A 88 19.57 -33.13 6.87
N HIS A 89 20.86 -33.03 6.55
CA HIS A 89 21.71 -31.89 6.85
C HIS A 89 21.62 -30.84 5.74
N LEU A 90 21.04 -29.69 6.07
CA LEU A 90 20.80 -28.60 5.14
C LEU A 90 22.06 -27.75 4.94
N ASP A 91 22.35 -27.42 3.70
CA ASP A 91 23.34 -26.42 3.33
C ASP A 91 22.86 -25.02 3.71
N THR A 92 23.79 -24.20 4.21
CA THR A 92 23.51 -22.81 4.55
C THR A 92 24.59 -21.89 4.00
N ALA A 93 24.24 -20.63 3.75
CA ALA A 93 25.21 -19.59 3.35
C ALA A 93 26.36 -19.41 4.36
N TRP A 94 26.18 -19.92 5.57
CA TRP A 94 27.11 -19.80 6.68
C TRP A 94 28.12 -20.96 6.81
N ASP A 95 27.99 -22.01 6.00
CA ASP A 95 28.78 -23.25 6.18
C ASP A 95 30.29 -23.02 6.07
N ASN A 96 30.71 -21.98 5.33
CA ASN A 96 32.11 -21.60 5.15
C ASN A 96 32.55 -20.42 6.04
N ASP A 97 31.66 -19.85 6.87
CA ASP A 97 31.97 -18.77 7.82
C ASP A 97 32.43 -19.37 9.16
N PRO A 98 33.61 -18.99 9.70
CA PRO A 98 34.06 -19.44 11.03
C PRO A 98 33.10 -19.14 12.18
N ARG A 99 32.24 -18.11 12.05
CA ARG A 99 31.17 -17.78 13.00
C ARG A 99 29.79 -18.20 12.51
N GLY A 100 29.73 -19.00 11.44
CA GLY A 100 28.48 -19.42 10.82
C GLY A 100 27.56 -20.20 11.75
N ALA A 101 28.13 -20.96 12.69
CA ALA A 101 27.37 -21.67 13.72
C ALA A 101 26.61 -20.73 14.68
N GLU A 102 27.03 -19.47 14.83
CA GLU A 102 26.35 -18.46 15.64
C GLU A 102 25.19 -17.80 14.87
N LYS A 103 25.14 -17.97 13.55
CA LYS A 103 24.08 -17.42 12.70
C LYS A 103 22.87 -18.34 12.69
N HIS A 104 21.69 -17.73 12.74
CA HIS A 104 20.44 -18.46 12.64
C HIS A 104 20.26 -19.02 11.22
N ALA A 105 19.88 -20.29 11.14
CA ALA A 105 19.44 -20.98 9.93
C ALA A 105 18.78 -22.32 10.33
N VAL A 106 17.88 -22.83 9.50
CA VAL A 106 17.36 -24.19 9.63
C VAL A 106 18.42 -25.16 9.12
N ARG A 107 18.93 -26.05 9.98
CA ARG A 107 20.10 -26.91 9.67
C ARG A 107 19.77 -28.38 9.45
N GLU A 108 18.65 -28.84 9.99
CA GLU A 108 18.28 -30.24 9.94
C GLU A 108 16.79 -30.39 9.60
N LEU A 109 16.46 -31.34 8.73
CA LEU A 109 15.11 -31.89 8.60
C LEU A 109 15.09 -33.31 9.13
N ILE A 110 14.13 -33.64 9.98
CA ILE A 110 14.05 -34.95 10.62
C ILE A 110 12.80 -35.69 10.13
N PHE A 111 13.03 -36.85 9.52
CA PHE A 111 12.03 -37.78 9.04
C PHE A 111 12.01 -38.98 9.98
N PRO A 112 11.10 -39.04 10.98
CA PRO A 112 11.03 -40.18 11.88
C PRO A 112 10.38 -41.35 11.13
N LEU A 113 11.07 -42.48 11.00
CA LEU A 113 10.63 -43.63 10.23
C LEU A 113 10.44 -44.86 11.12
N VAL A 114 9.27 -45.48 11.05
CA VAL A 114 9.00 -46.85 11.53
C VAL A 114 9.30 -47.82 10.40
N LEU A 115 10.01 -48.90 10.72
CA LEU A 115 10.36 -49.93 9.75
C LEU A 115 9.63 -51.22 10.10
N SER A 116 8.79 -51.72 9.20
CA SER A 116 8.24 -53.08 9.32
C SER A 116 9.30 -54.10 8.91
N GLY A 117 9.31 -55.26 9.58
CA GLY A 117 10.20 -56.37 9.26
C GLY A 117 9.73 -57.22 8.07
N GLU A 118 8.80 -56.73 7.26
CA GLU A 118 8.14 -57.48 6.18
C GLU A 118 8.84 -57.26 4.84
N ASP A 119 8.99 -58.35 4.08
CA ASP A 119 9.64 -58.33 2.76
C ASP A 119 8.86 -57.45 1.76
N GLY A 120 9.52 -56.43 1.23
CA GLY A 120 8.95 -55.54 0.21
C GLY A 120 8.21 -54.32 0.76
N ALA A 121 8.23 -54.09 2.07
CA ALA A 121 7.68 -52.88 2.68
C ALA A 121 8.54 -51.64 2.37
N VAL A 122 7.90 -50.47 2.43
CA VAL A 122 8.57 -49.16 2.41
C VAL A 122 8.65 -48.61 3.84
N PRO A 123 9.69 -47.82 4.18
CA PRO A 123 9.72 -47.09 5.44
C PRO A 123 8.48 -46.21 5.59
N VAL A 124 7.88 -46.18 6.78
CA VAL A 124 6.66 -45.42 7.05
C VAL A 124 6.99 -44.32 8.05
N ILE A 125 6.48 -43.10 7.84
CA ILE A 125 6.64 -42.02 8.81
C ILE A 125 5.96 -42.37 10.13
N ASP A 126 6.68 -42.16 11.23
CA ASP A 126 6.14 -42.28 12.59
C ASP A 126 5.20 -41.11 12.88
N GLU A 127 3.90 -41.32 12.70
CA GLU A 127 2.86 -40.31 12.91
C GLU A 127 2.80 -39.79 14.34
N ALA A 128 3.31 -40.54 15.33
CA ALA A 128 3.34 -40.11 16.72
C ALA A 128 4.49 -39.12 16.98
N LYS A 129 5.61 -39.23 16.26
CA LYS A 129 6.78 -38.34 16.38
C LYS A 129 6.78 -37.18 15.41
N LEU A 130 6.14 -37.34 14.24
CA LEU A 130 6.14 -36.33 13.19
C LEU A 130 5.74 -34.92 13.68
N PRO A 131 4.67 -34.73 14.49
CA PRO A 131 4.26 -33.40 14.93
C PRO A 131 5.37 -32.66 15.68
N GLN A 132 6.12 -33.34 16.55
CA GLN A 132 7.21 -32.73 17.30
C GLN A 132 8.28 -32.14 16.37
N HIS A 133 8.66 -32.87 15.33
CA HIS A 133 9.65 -32.41 14.36
C HIS A 133 9.10 -31.31 13.45
N MET A 134 7.82 -31.35 13.08
CA MET A 134 7.18 -30.29 12.30
C MET A 134 7.06 -28.98 13.10
N TYR A 135 6.72 -29.03 14.40
CA TYR A 135 6.72 -27.85 15.26
C TYR A 135 8.13 -27.28 15.48
N ALA A 136 9.15 -28.12 15.62
CA ALA A 136 10.54 -27.66 15.70
C ALA A 136 10.99 -26.97 14.40
N MET A 137 10.64 -27.54 13.24
CA MET A 137 10.91 -26.94 11.93
C MET A 137 10.17 -25.61 11.76
N LEU A 138 8.90 -25.55 12.16
CA LEU A 138 8.08 -24.34 12.14
C LEU A 138 8.69 -23.22 12.99
N ALA A 139 9.15 -23.54 14.20
CA ALA A 139 9.83 -22.59 15.08
C ALA A 139 11.15 -22.09 14.49
N ALA A 140 11.97 -22.98 13.92
CA ALA A 140 13.20 -22.59 13.25
C ALA A 140 12.94 -21.73 12.00
N THR A 141 11.91 -22.07 11.23
CA THR A 141 11.48 -21.29 10.04
C THR A 141 11.00 -19.89 10.44
N ALA A 142 10.34 -19.76 11.58
CA ALA A 142 9.92 -18.47 12.15
C ALA A 142 11.06 -17.66 12.79
N GLY A 143 12.31 -18.13 12.72
CA GLY A 143 13.44 -17.42 13.28
C GLY A 143 13.61 -17.54 14.80
N VAL A 144 13.02 -18.54 15.47
CA VAL A 144 13.25 -18.73 16.91
C VAL A 144 14.75 -18.90 17.18
N THR A 145 15.32 -18.13 18.12
CA THR A 145 16.74 -17.88 18.43
C THR A 145 17.45 -16.83 17.57
N SER A 146 16.77 -16.22 16.61
CA SER A 146 17.30 -15.10 15.82
C SER A 146 17.06 -13.75 16.50
N VAL A 147 17.72 -12.72 15.95
CA VAL A 147 17.45 -11.32 16.26
C VAL A 147 17.00 -10.67 14.95
N SER A 148 15.83 -10.03 14.96
CA SER A 148 15.29 -9.35 13.77
C SER A 148 16.16 -8.15 13.39
N VAL A 149 15.99 -7.65 12.16
CA VAL A 149 16.66 -6.40 11.71
C VAL A 149 16.28 -5.18 12.54
N ALA A 150 15.11 -5.22 13.21
CA ALA A 150 14.67 -4.19 14.16
C ALA A 150 15.32 -4.34 15.55
N GLY A 151 16.05 -5.42 15.80
CA GLY A 151 16.73 -5.70 17.08
C GLY A 151 15.90 -6.52 18.07
N ASP A 152 14.75 -7.05 17.67
CA ASP A 152 13.91 -7.89 18.54
C ASP A 152 14.44 -9.33 18.58
N THR A 153 14.61 -9.89 19.76
CA THR A 153 14.94 -11.31 19.91
C THR A 153 13.69 -12.17 19.78
N VAL A 154 13.73 -13.21 18.95
CA VAL A 154 12.64 -14.18 18.82
C VAL A 154 12.93 -15.39 19.71
N ASP A 155 12.50 -15.36 20.96
CA ASP A 155 12.84 -16.42 21.93
C ASP A 155 12.03 -17.72 21.74
N ALA A 156 10.78 -17.60 21.30
CA ALA A 156 9.86 -18.72 21.08
C ALA A 156 8.70 -18.29 20.17
N LEU A 157 7.98 -19.28 19.63
CA LEU A 157 6.68 -19.02 19.01
C LEU A 157 5.67 -18.53 20.08
N PRO A 158 4.83 -17.53 19.75
CA PRO A 158 3.69 -17.13 20.58
C PRO A 158 2.81 -18.30 21.02
N VAL A 159 2.35 -18.26 22.27
CA VAL A 159 1.46 -19.29 22.81
C VAL A 159 0.03 -19.01 22.38
N MET A 160 -0.66 -20.04 21.89
CA MET A 160 -2.08 -19.98 21.58
C MET A 160 -2.92 -19.97 22.86
N VAL A 161 -3.85 -19.03 22.95
CA VAL A 161 -4.83 -18.90 24.04
C VAL A 161 -6.27 -19.06 23.50
N PRO A 162 -7.24 -19.45 24.34
CA PRO A 162 -8.63 -19.54 23.91
C PRO A 162 -9.15 -18.22 23.32
N SER A 163 -9.89 -18.30 22.22
CA SER A 163 -10.42 -17.12 21.49
C SER A 163 -11.89 -17.30 21.12
N THR A 164 -12.60 -16.19 20.95
CA THR A 164 -13.92 -16.16 20.31
C THR A 164 -13.84 -15.99 18.80
N LYS A 165 -12.69 -15.59 18.24
CA LYS A 165 -12.47 -15.38 16.81
C LYS A 165 -12.18 -16.69 16.06
N SER A 166 -11.54 -17.63 16.74
CA SER A 166 -11.14 -18.91 16.16
C SER A 166 -11.33 -20.05 17.14
N VAL A 167 -11.83 -21.18 16.62
CA VAL A 167 -11.90 -22.44 17.36
C VAL A 167 -10.51 -23.00 17.70
N PHE A 168 -9.46 -22.53 17.01
CA PHE A 168 -8.07 -22.90 17.24
C PHE A 168 -7.33 -21.94 18.20
N GLY A 169 -8.05 -20.98 18.79
CA GLY A 169 -7.48 -19.95 19.65
C GLY A 169 -6.84 -18.78 18.89
N GLU A 170 -6.23 -17.87 19.64
CA GLU A 170 -5.44 -16.75 19.10
C GLU A 170 -4.08 -16.66 19.79
N ALA A 171 -3.11 -16.04 19.13
CA ALA A 171 -1.78 -15.77 19.69
C ALA A 171 -1.54 -14.26 19.72
N HIS A 172 -0.91 -13.79 20.79
CA HIS A 172 -0.49 -12.40 20.96
C HIS A 172 1.03 -12.30 20.83
N TYR A 173 1.48 -11.34 20.04
CA TYR A 173 2.88 -11.04 19.81
C TYR A 173 3.07 -9.52 19.70
N SER A 174 4.29 -9.04 19.78
CA SER A 174 4.60 -7.65 19.47
C SER A 174 5.99 -7.54 18.88
N PHE A 175 6.18 -6.54 18.02
CA PHE A 175 7.47 -6.24 17.42
C PHE A 175 7.74 -4.74 17.39
N THR A 176 9.03 -4.39 17.30
CA THR A 176 9.49 -3.01 17.22
C THR A 176 9.30 -2.47 15.80
N LEU A 177 8.58 -1.34 15.68
CA LEU A 177 8.52 -0.55 14.45
C LEU A 177 9.75 0.34 14.38
N ALA A 178 10.90 -0.22 13.99
CA ALA A 178 12.15 0.52 13.89
C ALA A 178 12.10 1.54 12.73
N PRO A 179 12.60 2.78 12.88
CA PRO A 179 12.66 3.74 11.78
C PRO A 179 13.48 3.28 10.57
N THR A 180 14.40 2.31 10.76
CA THR A 180 15.25 1.76 9.69
C THR A 180 14.59 0.60 8.94
N LEU A 181 13.53 -0.01 9.47
CA LEU A 181 12.96 -1.25 8.94
C LEU A 181 12.58 -1.13 7.45
N GLY A 182 11.99 -0.01 7.04
CA GLY A 182 11.69 0.25 5.62
C GLY A 182 12.93 0.26 4.72
N PHE A 183 14.03 0.87 5.18
CA PHE A 183 15.29 0.90 4.44
C PHE A 183 15.96 -0.47 4.38
N ASP A 184 16.07 -1.16 5.51
CA ASP A 184 16.67 -2.49 5.59
C ASP A 184 15.92 -3.49 4.68
N HIS A 185 14.59 -3.41 4.67
CA HIS A 185 13.73 -4.20 3.77
C HIS A 185 13.88 -3.82 2.30
N ALA A 186 13.94 -2.52 1.98
CA ALA A 186 14.10 -2.05 0.61
C ALA A 186 15.46 -2.47 0.00
N GLU A 187 16.52 -2.60 0.79
CA GLU A 187 17.81 -3.11 0.31
C GLU A 187 17.72 -4.55 -0.19
N ALA A 188 16.92 -5.40 0.46
CA ALA A 188 16.72 -6.79 0.04
C ALA A 188 15.72 -6.96 -1.12
N THR A 189 14.82 -5.99 -1.34
CA THR A 189 13.68 -6.12 -2.27
C THR A 189 13.67 -5.06 -3.37
N GLY A 190 13.58 -3.79 -2.99
CA GLY A 190 13.52 -2.63 -3.90
C GLY A 190 14.81 -2.35 -4.67
N ALA A 191 15.98 -2.76 -4.16
CA ALA A 191 17.27 -2.58 -4.82
C ALA A 191 17.37 -3.26 -6.20
N ALA A 192 16.47 -4.21 -6.51
CA ALA A 192 16.37 -4.83 -7.83
C ALA A 192 15.81 -3.89 -8.92
N LEU A 193 15.18 -2.78 -8.53
CA LEU A 193 14.67 -1.78 -9.47
C LEU A 193 15.81 -0.88 -10.01
N PRO A 194 15.68 -0.35 -11.24
CA PRO A 194 16.65 0.59 -11.78
C PRO A 194 16.76 1.85 -10.91
N ALA A 195 17.95 2.45 -10.83
CA ALA A 195 18.19 3.67 -10.03
C ALA A 195 17.32 4.88 -10.43
N SER A 196 16.66 4.86 -11.59
CA SER A 196 15.66 5.85 -11.99
C SER A 196 14.33 5.75 -11.23
N TYR A 197 14.13 4.67 -10.47
CA TYR A 197 12.98 4.45 -9.60
C TYR A 197 13.38 4.91 -8.19
N GLY A 198 12.93 6.11 -7.81
CA GLY A 198 13.07 6.56 -6.44
C GLY A 198 12.18 5.71 -5.54
N LEU A 199 12.77 4.79 -4.78
CA LEU A 199 12.02 3.87 -3.92
C LEU A 199 11.18 4.63 -2.89
N ALA A 200 9.99 4.12 -2.60
CA ALA A 200 9.26 4.53 -1.41
C ALA A 200 10.10 4.19 -0.17
N ALA A 201 9.99 5.01 0.87
CA ALA A 201 10.74 4.76 2.10
C ALA A 201 10.33 3.44 2.77
N TRP A 202 9.07 3.01 2.56
CA TRP A 202 8.53 1.76 3.07
C TRP A 202 7.62 1.11 2.03
N ALA A 203 7.79 -0.20 1.82
CA ALA A 203 6.75 -1.05 1.23
C ALA A 203 5.89 -1.63 2.36
N PRO A 204 4.55 -1.74 2.22
CA PRO A 204 3.69 -2.33 3.25
C PRO A 204 4.15 -3.72 3.72
N ASP A 205 4.68 -4.54 2.82
CA ASP A 205 5.18 -5.90 3.12
C ASP A 205 6.33 -5.92 4.13
N ALA A 206 7.02 -4.80 4.37
CA ALA A 206 8.04 -4.69 5.41
C ALA A 206 7.48 -4.95 6.82
N LEU A 207 6.18 -4.76 7.03
CA LEU A 207 5.51 -5.06 8.30
C LEU A 207 5.21 -6.55 8.48
N LEU A 208 5.19 -7.34 7.40
CA LEU A 208 4.93 -8.77 7.47
C LEU A 208 6.13 -9.50 8.10
N GLY A 209 7.35 -9.05 7.80
CA GLY A 209 8.56 -9.75 8.19
C GLY A 209 8.64 -10.02 9.71
N PRO A 210 8.59 -8.99 10.57
CA PRO A 210 8.58 -9.18 12.01
C PRO A 210 7.39 -10.00 12.54
N ALA A 211 6.33 -10.20 11.76
CA ALA A 211 5.12 -10.90 12.19
C ALA A 211 5.13 -12.42 11.94
N TRP A 212 6.15 -12.99 11.28
CA TRP A 212 6.25 -14.43 11.02
C TRP A 212 6.08 -15.33 12.24
N PRO A 213 6.64 -15.03 13.42
CA PRO A 213 6.39 -15.82 14.63
C PRO A 213 4.90 -15.95 14.96
N ALA A 214 4.12 -14.88 14.80
CA ALA A 214 2.69 -14.89 15.03
C ALA A 214 1.94 -15.69 13.95
N ILE A 215 2.31 -15.51 12.67
CA ILE A 215 1.72 -16.26 11.55
C ILE A 215 1.92 -17.76 11.73
N TYR A 216 3.15 -18.17 12.03
CA TYR A 216 3.49 -19.58 12.18
C TYR A 216 2.92 -20.18 13.48
N ALA A 217 2.81 -19.43 14.58
CA ALA A 217 2.10 -19.90 15.77
C ALA A 217 0.62 -20.23 15.47
N ALA A 218 -0.07 -19.34 14.75
CA ALA A 218 -1.44 -19.59 14.32
C ALA A 218 -1.53 -20.74 13.29
N LEU A 219 -0.66 -20.79 12.28
CA LEU A 219 -0.62 -21.90 11.33
C LEU A 219 -0.44 -23.27 12.03
N GLY A 220 0.43 -23.31 13.04
CA GLY A 220 0.71 -24.48 13.87
C GLY A 220 -0.45 -24.95 14.75
N SER A 221 -1.44 -24.09 14.99
CA SER A 221 -2.60 -24.42 15.84
C SER A 221 -3.73 -25.12 15.08
N ALA A 222 -3.71 -25.09 13.73
CA ALA A 222 -4.73 -25.70 12.92
C ALA A 222 -4.72 -27.24 13.09
N ILE A 223 -5.87 -27.78 13.50
CA ILE A 223 -6.09 -29.22 13.70
C ILE A 223 -7.25 -29.67 12.81
N HIS A 224 -7.11 -30.84 12.18
CA HIS A 224 -8.17 -31.48 11.40
C HIS A 224 -8.25 -32.96 11.75
N ASN A 225 -9.44 -33.44 12.15
CA ASN A 225 -9.67 -34.81 12.63
C ASN A 225 -8.65 -35.26 13.70
N ASP A 226 -8.49 -34.45 14.75
CA ASP A 226 -7.58 -34.69 15.88
C ASP A 226 -6.08 -34.79 15.53
N TYR A 227 -5.68 -34.36 14.33
CA TYR A 227 -4.28 -34.32 13.90
C TYR A 227 -3.87 -32.92 13.42
N PRO A 228 -2.67 -32.41 13.77
CA PRO A 228 -2.18 -31.11 13.31
C PRO A 228 -2.07 -31.04 11.78
N VAL A 229 -2.52 -29.94 11.18
CA VAL A 229 -2.51 -29.73 9.72
C VAL A 229 -1.09 -29.48 9.17
N ILE A 230 -0.11 -29.22 10.04
CA ILE A 230 1.28 -28.96 9.67
C ILE A 230 2.05 -30.19 9.17
N GLU A 231 1.40 -31.34 8.97
CA GLU A 231 2.06 -32.55 8.44
C GLU A 231 2.61 -32.38 7.03
N GLY A 232 2.18 -31.35 6.31
CA GLY A 232 2.62 -31.01 4.95
C GLY A 232 3.48 -29.77 4.87
N LEU A 233 4.04 -29.27 6.00
CA LEU A 233 4.72 -27.97 6.06
C LEU A 233 5.88 -27.86 5.05
N LEU A 234 6.62 -28.95 4.81
CA LEU A 234 7.69 -29.00 3.80
C LEU A 234 7.21 -28.70 2.37
N ASN A 235 5.95 -29.02 2.07
CA ASN A 235 5.32 -28.81 0.77
C ASN A 235 4.24 -27.73 0.82
N ALA A 236 4.26 -26.89 1.86
CA ALA A 236 3.34 -25.78 1.99
C ALA A 236 3.61 -24.76 0.89
N VAL A 237 2.54 -24.21 0.31
CA VAL A 237 2.62 -23.14 -0.70
C VAL A 237 1.88 -21.92 -0.18
N HIS A 238 2.54 -20.77 -0.14
CA HIS A 238 1.89 -19.48 0.09
C HIS A 238 1.10 -19.11 -1.16
N LEU A 239 -0.23 -19.13 -1.08
CA LEU A 239 -1.11 -18.88 -2.23
C LEU A 239 -1.29 -17.40 -2.50
N ASP A 240 -1.58 -16.66 -1.42
CA ASP A 240 -1.85 -15.25 -1.48
C ASP A 240 -1.58 -14.58 -0.13
N HIS A 241 -1.30 -13.28 -0.23
CA HIS A 241 -0.99 -12.37 0.86
C HIS A 241 -1.90 -11.15 0.74
N SER A 242 -2.46 -10.69 1.85
CA SER A 242 -3.27 -9.47 1.91
C SER A 242 -2.80 -8.59 3.06
N ILE A 243 -2.72 -7.28 2.83
CA ILE A 243 -2.45 -6.27 3.86
C ILE A 243 -3.33 -5.04 3.64
N THR A 244 -3.87 -4.49 4.74
CA THR A 244 -4.57 -3.21 4.76
C THR A 244 -4.04 -2.37 5.91
N LEU A 245 -3.80 -1.08 5.67
CA LEU A 245 -3.25 -0.12 6.62
C LEU A 245 -4.17 1.10 6.78
N GLU A 246 -4.32 1.56 8.02
CA GLU A 246 -5.02 2.83 8.33
C GLU A 246 -4.08 4.04 8.17
N TYR A 247 -2.79 3.81 8.37
CA TYR A 247 -1.74 4.83 8.27
C TYR A 247 -0.56 4.28 7.50
N THR A 248 0.12 5.14 6.74
CA THR A 248 1.45 4.80 6.20
C THR A 248 2.44 4.59 7.36
N PRO A 249 3.47 3.72 7.21
CA PRO A 249 4.47 3.54 8.24
C PRO A 249 5.14 4.85 8.70
N GLU A 250 5.37 5.80 7.80
CA GLU A 250 5.91 7.12 8.14
C GLU A 250 4.93 7.94 9.01
N GLN A 251 3.63 7.84 8.74
CA GLN A 251 2.60 8.46 9.60
C GLN A 251 2.53 7.77 10.97
N MET A 252 2.73 6.45 11.04
CA MET A 252 2.79 5.74 12.32
C MET A 252 3.97 6.26 13.16
N LEU A 253 5.17 6.34 12.58
CA LEU A 253 6.35 6.87 13.25
C LEU A 253 6.17 8.35 13.66
N ALA A 254 5.58 9.18 12.80
CA ALA A 254 5.30 10.58 13.10
C ALA A 254 4.30 10.76 14.26
N ARG A 255 3.45 9.76 14.51
CA ARG A 255 2.54 9.70 15.66
C ARG A 255 3.20 9.15 16.94
N GLY A 256 4.48 8.81 16.88
CA GLY A 256 5.23 8.23 17.99
C GLY A 256 4.96 6.74 18.21
N ILE A 257 4.41 6.04 17.22
CA ILE A 257 4.26 4.58 17.27
C ILE A 257 5.62 3.95 17.01
N THR A 258 6.11 3.18 17.99
CA THR A 258 7.41 2.46 17.91
C THR A 258 7.25 0.96 18.11
N THR A 259 6.04 0.48 18.39
CA THR A 259 5.75 -0.93 18.68
C THR A 259 4.39 -1.26 18.07
N ILE A 260 4.30 -2.44 17.45
CA ILE A 260 3.06 -2.99 16.91
C ILE A 260 2.71 -4.25 17.70
N ASP A 261 1.52 -4.27 18.28
CA ASP A 261 0.91 -5.43 18.89
C ASP A 261 0.15 -6.23 17.81
N VAL A 262 0.41 -7.53 17.75
CA VAL A 262 -0.15 -8.45 16.76
C VAL A 262 -1.05 -9.46 17.46
N THR A 263 -2.29 -9.59 17.00
CA THR A 263 -3.16 -10.71 17.38
C THR A 263 -3.38 -11.59 16.15
N SER A 264 -2.87 -12.81 16.18
CA SER A 264 -2.93 -13.78 15.08
C SER A 264 -3.90 -14.93 15.40
N HIS A 265 -4.61 -15.43 14.40
CA HIS A 265 -5.50 -16.58 14.55
C HIS A 265 -5.76 -17.26 13.19
N VAL A 266 -6.19 -18.52 13.22
CA VAL A 266 -6.68 -19.21 12.02
C VAL A 266 -8.12 -18.78 11.77
N ALA A 267 -8.35 -18.02 10.70
CA ALA A 267 -9.67 -17.54 10.30
C ALA A 267 -10.50 -18.62 9.60
N ALA A 268 -9.86 -19.49 8.80
CA ALA A 268 -10.54 -20.57 8.09
C ALA A 268 -9.59 -21.73 7.75
N VAL A 269 -10.14 -22.94 7.65
CA VAL A 269 -9.48 -24.13 7.10
C VAL A 269 -10.41 -24.75 6.06
N ASP A 270 -10.04 -24.69 4.78
CA ASP A 270 -10.84 -25.16 3.65
C ASP A 270 -10.14 -26.31 2.92
N GLU A 271 -10.89 -27.27 2.35
CA GLU A 271 -10.33 -28.24 1.41
C GLU A 271 -10.35 -27.70 -0.02
N SER A 272 -9.29 -27.98 -0.79
CA SER A 272 -9.19 -27.65 -2.20
C SER A 272 -8.42 -28.71 -2.99
N SER A 273 -8.48 -28.61 -4.33
CA SER A 273 -7.66 -29.40 -5.24
C SER A 273 -6.16 -29.17 -5.10
N SER A 274 -5.75 -28.08 -4.44
CA SER A 274 -4.34 -27.71 -4.22
C SER A 274 -3.81 -28.13 -2.85
N GLY A 275 -4.67 -28.73 -1.99
CA GLY A 275 -4.37 -29.02 -0.59
C GLY A 275 -5.40 -28.40 0.36
N ARG A 276 -5.16 -28.53 1.67
CA ARG A 276 -5.93 -27.79 2.68
C ARG A 276 -5.44 -26.36 2.72
N ILE A 277 -6.34 -25.41 2.59
CA ILE A 277 -6.04 -23.99 2.66
C ILE A 277 -6.24 -23.54 4.10
N VAL A 278 -5.18 -23.11 4.76
CA VAL A 278 -5.23 -22.50 6.08
C VAL A 278 -5.12 -20.98 5.89
N THR A 279 -6.17 -20.27 6.28
CA THR A 279 -6.22 -18.81 6.26
C THR A 279 -5.84 -18.29 7.65
N VAL A 280 -4.72 -17.61 7.76
CA VAL A 280 -4.22 -16.98 9.00
C VAL A 280 -4.47 -15.48 8.92
N ALA A 281 -5.14 -14.91 9.91
CA ALA A 281 -5.47 -13.49 9.96
C ALA A 281 -4.79 -12.80 11.15
N LEU A 282 -4.21 -11.63 10.90
CA LEU A 282 -3.51 -10.80 11.86
C LEU A 282 -4.21 -9.45 12.01
N ASP A 283 -4.47 -9.07 13.25
CA ASP A 283 -4.94 -7.75 13.65
C ASP A 283 -3.76 -6.97 14.24
N LEU A 284 -3.38 -5.87 13.61
CA LEU A 284 -2.25 -5.01 14.01
C LEU A 284 -2.78 -3.82 14.80
N LYS A 285 -2.22 -3.60 15.98
CA LYS A 285 -2.59 -2.51 16.88
C LYS A 285 -1.37 -1.75 17.38
N ALA A 286 -1.57 -0.48 17.72
CA ALA A 286 -0.61 0.33 18.45
C ALA A 286 -1.34 1.14 19.51
N ASN A 287 -0.88 1.08 20.77
CA ASN A 287 -1.54 1.75 21.90
C ASN A 287 -3.04 1.42 22.03
N GLY A 288 -3.45 0.20 21.63
CA GLY A 288 -4.83 -0.25 21.62
C GLY A 288 -5.68 0.22 20.43
N GLU A 289 -5.16 1.08 19.55
CA GLU A 289 -5.81 1.50 18.30
C GLU A 289 -5.46 0.52 17.17
N HIS A 290 -6.43 0.20 16.32
CA HIS A 290 -6.18 -0.59 15.11
C HIS A 290 -5.39 0.23 14.09
N VAL A 291 -4.31 -0.34 13.55
CA VAL A 291 -3.45 0.34 12.56
C VAL A 291 -3.39 -0.40 11.22
N GLY A 292 -3.87 -1.63 11.18
CA GLY A 292 -3.95 -2.43 9.96
C GLY A 292 -4.25 -3.90 10.25
N SER A 293 -4.33 -4.68 9.18
CA SER A 293 -4.51 -6.13 9.24
C SER A 293 -3.76 -6.81 8.11
N THR A 294 -3.37 -8.06 8.34
CA THR A 294 -2.87 -8.93 7.26
C THR A 294 -3.62 -10.25 7.24
N GLN A 295 -3.60 -10.91 6.09
CA GLN A 295 -4.14 -12.25 5.93
C GLN A 295 -3.26 -13.07 5.00
N GLU A 296 -2.85 -14.25 5.47
CA GLU A 296 -2.01 -15.18 4.73
C GLU A 296 -2.79 -16.46 4.44
N ARG A 297 -2.68 -16.98 3.21
CA ARG A 297 -3.32 -18.24 2.84
C ARG A 297 -2.28 -19.25 2.39
N PHE A 298 -2.18 -20.35 3.14
CA PHE A 298 -1.24 -21.44 2.86
C PHE A 298 -2.00 -22.67 2.37
N ALA A 299 -1.61 -23.21 1.22
CA ALA A 299 -2.00 -24.53 0.78
C ALA A 299 -1.05 -25.58 1.38
N ILE A 300 -1.54 -26.36 2.33
CA ILE A 300 -0.81 -27.48 2.90
C ILE A 300 -1.14 -28.74 2.10
N ARG A 301 -0.15 -29.24 1.38
CA ARG A 301 -0.26 -30.45 0.56
C ARG A 301 -0.08 -31.69 1.43
N GLY A 302 -0.99 -32.66 1.29
CA GLY A 302 -1.04 -33.85 2.14
C GLY A 302 -2.35 -34.62 1.95
N ARG A 303 -2.99 -35.02 3.06
CA ARG A 303 -4.27 -35.75 3.10
C ARG A 303 -5.50 -34.88 2.73
N ALA A 304 -5.42 -34.07 1.68
CA ALA A 304 -6.56 -33.28 1.19
C ALA A 304 -7.33 -34.08 0.14
N THR A 305 -8.66 -34.10 0.24
CA THR A 305 -9.54 -34.86 -0.68
C THR A 305 -10.40 -33.98 -1.58
N GLY A 306 -10.35 -32.66 -1.40
CA GLY A 306 -11.10 -31.68 -2.18
C GLY A 306 -10.72 -31.68 -3.66
N ASN A 307 -11.71 -31.45 -4.52
CA ASN A 307 -11.54 -31.28 -5.97
C ASN A 307 -11.90 -29.86 -6.45
N ARG A 308 -12.34 -28.98 -5.55
CA ARG A 308 -12.68 -27.60 -5.86
C ARG A 308 -11.41 -26.76 -5.91
N ALA A 309 -11.30 -25.87 -6.89
CA ALA A 309 -10.24 -24.87 -6.90
C ALA A 309 -10.28 -24.03 -5.60
N PRO A 310 -9.10 -23.59 -5.10
CA PRO A 310 -9.01 -22.58 -4.06
C PRO A 310 -9.94 -21.39 -4.35
N SER A 311 -10.62 -20.88 -3.33
CA SER A 311 -11.28 -19.57 -3.45
C SER A 311 -10.23 -18.49 -3.67
N GLU A 312 -10.58 -17.43 -4.42
CA GLU A 312 -9.74 -16.26 -4.55
C GLU A 312 -9.79 -15.42 -3.27
N ALA A 313 -8.65 -14.83 -2.88
CA ALA A 313 -8.63 -13.84 -1.82
C ALA A 313 -9.35 -12.55 -2.25
N ALA A 314 -9.97 -11.89 -1.28
CA ALA A 314 -10.61 -10.60 -1.52
C ALA A 314 -9.58 -9.58 -2.02
N PRO A 315 -9.93 -8.75 -3.02
CA PRO A 315 -9.02 -7.72 -3.52
C PRO A 315 -8.75 -6.64 -2.46
N PHE A 316 -7.79 -5.77 -2.74
CA PHE A 316 -7.55 -4.54 -1.95
C PHE A 316 -7.25 -4.79 -0.46
N GLY A 317 -6.54 -5.88 -0.14
CA GLY A 317 -6.25 -6.27 1.23
C GLY A 317 -7.47 -6.72 2.04
N GLY A 318 -8.60 -6.99 1.37
CA GLY A 318 -9.90 -7.25 2.00
C GLY A 318 -10.70 -5.99 2.35
N ALA A 319 -10.21 -4.80 2.03
CA ALA A 319 -10.89 -3.55 2.34
C ALA A 319 -12.16 -3.32 1.51
N HIS A 320 -13.21 -2.79 2.15
CA HIS A 320 -14.43 -2.36 1.48
C HIS A 320 -14.29 -0.91 1.01
N VAL A 321 -13.68 -0.72 -0.17
CA VAL A 321 -13.50 0.59 -0.80
C VAL A 321 -14.43 0.77 -1.99
N GLU A 322 -14.98 1.98 -2.14
CA GLU A 322 -15.76 2.33 -3.33
C GLU A 322 -14.80 2.73 -4.46
N VAL A 323 -14.83 1.96 -5.55
CA VAL A 323 -13.99 2.18 -6.73
C VAL A 323 -14.89 2.56 -7.91
N VAL A 324 -14.52 3.64 -8.59
CA VAL A 324 -15.10 4.02 -9.88
C VAL A 324 -14.14 3.58 -10.97
N ASP A 325 -14.60 2.71 -11.86
CA ASP A 325 -13.80 2.21 -12.98
C ASP A 325 -13.35 3.35 -13.90
N THR A 326 -12.12 3.25 -14.39
CA THR A 326 -11.55 4.19 -15.36
C THR A 326 -10.91 3.42 -16.51
N PRO A 327 -10.71 4.03 -17.69
CA PRO A 327 -9.88 3.41 -18.72
C PRO A 327 -8.50 3.08 -18.15
N ARG A 328 -8.06 1.84 -18.41
CA ARG A 328 -6.75 1.35 -17.99
C ARG A 328 -5.65 2.29 -18.48
N SER A 329 -4.73 2.61 -17.57
CA SER A 329 -3.55 3.41 -17.89
C SER A 329 -2.33 2.72 -17.31
N VAL A 330 -1.42 2.29 -18.18
CA VAL A 330 -0.11 1.79 -17.76
C VAL A 330 0.63 2.96 -17.12
N LEU A 331 0.93 2.83 -15.83
CA LEU A 331 1.74 3.79 -15.10
C LEU A 331 3.22 3.47 -15.29
N ARG A 332 3.56 2.18 -15.17
CA ARG A 332 4.96 1.72 -15.20
C ARG A 332 5.08 0.35 -15.82
N ARG A 333 6.23 0.11 -16.43
CA ARG A 333 6.70 -1.21 -16.84
C ARG A 333 8.21 -1.28 -16.60
N VAL A 334 8.65 -2.30 -15.87
CA VAL A 334 10.05 -2.49 -15.48
C VAL A 334 10.40 -3.95 -15.53
N SER A 335 11.63 -4.27 -15.90
CA SER A 335 12.19 -5.62 -15.76
C SER A 335 13.16 -5.61 -14.58
N VAL A 336 13.04 -6.59 -13.71
CA VAL A 336 13.92 -6.81 -12.56
C VAL A 336 14.47 -8.22 -12.62
N LYS A 337 15.72 -8.39 -12.18
CA LYS A 337 16.32 -9.72 -12.05
C LYS A 337 16.10 -10.24 -10.64
N ALA A 338 15.55 -11.44 -10.53
CA ALA A 338 15.43 -12.12 -9.25
C ALA A 338 16.83 -12.42 -8.65
N PRO A 339 16.98 -12.41 -7.32
CA PRO A 339 18.28 -12.62 -6.70
C PRO A 339 18.81 -14.04 -6.95
N ASP A 340 20.13 -14.18 -6.86
CA ASP A 340 20.83 -15.46 -6.95
C ASP A 340 20.96 -16.18 -5.60
N ASP A 341 20.71 -15.47 -4.49
CA ASP A 341 20.67 -15.97 -3.12
C ASP A 341 19.52 -15.30 -2.35
N MET A 342 18.70 -16.12 -1.68
CA MET A 342 17.58 -15.65 -0.84
C MET A 342 17.98 -15.34 0.59
N THR A 343 19.20 -15.66 1.02
CA THR A 343 19.67 -15.44 2.39
C THR A 343 19.48 -13.99 2.86
N PRO A 344 19.80 -12.94 2.08
CA PRO A 344 19.54 -11.56 2.49
C PRO A 344 18.07 -11.29 2.77
N PHE A 345 17.15 -11.76 1.91
CA PHE A 345 15.72 -11.59 2.13
C PHE A 345 15.22 -12.41 3.32
N ALA A 346 15.71 -13.64 3.52
CA ALA A 346 15.37 -14.46 4.67
C ALA A 346 15.76 -13.78 6.00
N ILE A 347 16.92 -13.12 6.06
CA ILE A 347 17.36 -12.37 7.25
C ILE A 347 16.45 -11.17 7.53
N VAL A 348 16.12 -10.40 6.49
CA VAL A 348 15.39 -9.14 6.65
C VAL A 348 13.89 -9.39 6.87
N SER A 349 13.33 -10.34 6.14
CA SER A 349 11.94 -10.76 6.34
C SER A 349 11.78 -11.59 7.60
N GLY A 350 12.78 -12.35 8.05
CA GLY A 350 12.62 -13.29 9.17
C GLY A 350 11.93 -14.60 8.79
N ASP A 351 11.63 -14.83 7.50
CA ASP A 351 11.23 -16.14 6.99
C ASP A 351 12.46 -16.97 6.63
N TYR A 352 12.79 -17.94 7.47
CA TYR A 352 13.94 -18.82 7.28
C TYR A 352 13.57 -20.16 6.63
N ASN A 353 12.48 -20.20 5.86
CA ASN A 353 12.01 -21.43 5.25
C ASN A 353 13.10 -22.01 4.32
N PRO A 354 13.60 -23.23 4.60
CA PRO A 354 14.80 -23.73 3.94
C PRO A 354 14.60 -24.05 2.46
N ILE A 355 13.36 -24.13 1.96
CA ILE A 355 13.10 -24.32 0.52
C ILE A 355 13.66 -23.18 -0.34
N HIS A 356 13.90 -22.02 0.26
CA HIS A 356 14.41 -20.83 -0.41
C HIS A 356 15.93 -20.66 -0.24
N THR A 357 16.55 -21.32 0.74
CA THR A 357 17.97 -21.08 1.08
C THR A 357 18.86 -22.33 0.97
N SER A 358 18.29 -23.53 0.99
CA SER A 358 19.03 -24.80 0.95
C SER A 358 18.70 -25.63 -0.29
N TYR A 359 19.72 -26.02 -1.04
CA TYR A 359 19.61 -26.96 -2.16
C TYR A 359 19.14 -28.34 -1.70
N ALA A 360 19.57 -28.80 -0.52
CA ALA A 360 19.11 -30.07 0.03
C ALA A 360 17.61 -30.04 0.33
N ALA A 361 17.09 -28.95 0.94
CA ALA A 361 15.67 -28.79 1.20
C ALA A 361 14.86 -28.67 -0.09
N ALA A 362 15.35 -27.91 -1.07
CA ALA A 362 14.71 -27.78 -2.37
C ALA A 362 14.54 -29.15 -3.07
N LYS A 363 15.60 -29.97 -3.09
CA LYS A 363 15.56 -31.34 -3.64
C LYS A 363 14.55 -32.23 -2.92
N VAL A 364 14.48 -32.14 -1.59
CA VAL A 364 13.50 -32.87 -0.79
C VAL A 364 12.06 -32.48 -1.15
N ALA A 365 11.82 -31.20 -1.46
CA ALA A 365 10.53 -30.69 -1.91
C ALA A 365 10.29 -30.88 -3.43
N GLY A 366 11.19 -31.58 -4.13
CA GLY A 366 11.04 -31.94 -5.54
C GLY A 366 11.50 -30.88 -6.55
N MET A 367 12.37 -29.96 -6.12
CA MET A 367 12.93 -28.88 -6.94
C MET A 367 14.45 -29.06 -7.11
N ASP A 368 15.01 -28.64 -8.24
CA ASP A 368 16.45 -28.79 -8.51
C ASP A 368 17.32 -27.77 -7.76
N ALA A 369 16.74 -26.60 -7.44
CA ALA A 369 17.38 -25.49 -6.75
C ALA A 369 16.36 -24.74 -5.87
N PRO A 370 16.82 -23.91 -4.92
CA PRO A 370 15.93 -23.06 -4.14
C PRO A 370 15.13 -22.10 -5.01
N LEU A 371 13.93 -21.75 -4.55
CA LEU A 371 13.06 -20.77 -5.22
C LEU A 371 13.13 -19.41 -4.57
N VAL A 372 12.79 -18.37 -5.34
CA VAL A 372 12.61 -17.02 -4.80
C VAL A 372 11.40 -16.98 -3.85
N HIS A 373 11.52 -16.26 -2.74
CA HIS A 373 10.37 -16.04 -1.85
C HIS A 373 9.26 -15.29 -2.59
N GLY A 374 8.02 -15.78 -2.53
CA GLY A 374 6.88 -15.07 -3.12
C GLY A 374 6.70 -13.66 -2.56
N MET A 375 7.00 -13.48 -1.27
CA MET A 375 6.98 -12.19 -0.59
C MET A 375 8.08 -11.23 -1.05
N TRP A 376 9.23 -11.73 -1.54
CA TRP A 376 10.23 -10.87 -2.17
C TRP A 376 9.65 -10.20 -3.41
N LEU A 377 9.02 -10.97 -4.29
CA LEU A 377 8.43 -10.41 -5.51
C LEU A 377 7.20 -9.54 -5.21
N SER A 378 6.41 -9.86 -4.18
CA SER A 378 5.34 -8.99 -3.69
C SER A 378 5.88 -7.61 -3.29
N ALA A 379 6.91 -7.58 -2.45
CA ALA A 379 7.55 -6.35 -2.00
C ALA A 379 8.21 -5.56 -3.14
N THR A 380 8.94 -6.22 -4.04
CA THR A 380 9.52 -5.57 -5.22
C THR A 380 8.44 -4.99 -6.13
N ALA A 381 7.29 -5.66 -6.26
CA ALA A 381 6.13 -5.14 -7.00
C ALA A 381 5.46 -3.95 -6.30
N GLN A 382 5.39 -3.95 -4.96
CA GLN A 382 4.96 -2.78 -4.17
C GLN A 382 5.90 -1.60 -4.39
N HIS A 383 7.22 -1.79 -4.28
CA HIS A 383 8.20 -0.75 -4.60
C HIS A 383 8.04 -0.23 -6.02
N ALA A 384 7.79 -1.10 -7.00
CA ALA A 384 7.54 -0.68 -8.38
C ALA A 384 6.25 0.15 -8.51
N ALA A 385 5.21 -0.13 -7.72
CA ALA A 385 3.95 0.62 -7.68
C ALA A 385 4.04 1.94 -6.89
N GLU A 386 4.91 2.02 -5.88
CA GLU A 386 5.08 3.21 -5.04
C GLU A 386 6.23 4.12 -5.47
N ALA A 387 7.15 3.68 -6.33
CA ALA A 387 8.31 4.46 -6.76
C ALA A 387 7.97 5.83 -7.36
N VAL A 388 8.87 6.80 -7.25
CA VAL A 388 8.82 8.07 -7.98
C VAL A 388 9.65 7.93 -9.25
N VAL A 389 9.07 8.22 -10.42
CA VAL A 389 9.75 8.08 -11.73
C VAL A 389 9.48 9.32 -12.59
N ALA A 390 10.55 10.01 -13.03
CA ALA A 390 10.48 11.15 -13.96
C ALA A 390 9.35 12.16 -13.61
N ASP A 391 9.36 12.65 -12.38
CA ASP A 391 8.39 13.59 -11.79
C ASP A 391 6.95 13.07 -11.63
N GLN A 392 6.68 11.80 -11.96
CA GLN A 392 5.44 11.14 -11.58
C GLN A 392 5.55 10.65 -10.14
N GLY A 393 4.75 11.25 -9.25
CA GLY A 393 4.69 10.91 -7.84
C GLY A 393 4.33 9.43 -7.62
N GLY A 394 4.89 8.87 -6.55
CA GLY A 394 4.53 7.56 -6.02
C GLY A 394 3.11 7.53 -5.48
N ALA A 395 2.45 6.37 -5.54
CA ALA A 395 1.12 6.18 -4.96
C ALA A 395 1.23 5.23 -3.77
N GLN A 396 1.16 5.78 -2.55
CA GLN A 396 1.36 5.01 -1.32
C GLN A 396 0.22 4.00 -1.12
N ILE A 397 0.56 2.72 -1.01
CA ILE A 397 -0.40 1.62 -0.93
C ILE A 397 -1.05 1.63 0.45
N ALA A 398 -2.39 1.61 0.47
CA ALA A 398 -3.20 1.49 1.69
C ALA A 398 -3.74 0.07 1.86
N GLY A 399 -4.03 -0.62 0.75
CA GLY A 399 -4.32 -2.05 0.81
C GLY A 399 -3.88 -2.77 -0.44
N TRP A 400 -3.50 -4.03 -0.26
CA TRP A 400 -2.80 -4.85 -1.23
C TRP A 400 -3.22 -6.29 -1.06
N THR A 401 -3.60 -6.93 -2.16
CA THR A 401 -3.75 -8.38 -2.23
C THR A 401 -2.87 -8.88 -3.35
N TYR A 402 -1.97 -9.81 -3.04
CA TYR A 402 -1.02 -10.42 -3.95
C TYR A 402 -1.34 -11.89 -4.15
N TYR A 403 -1.46 -12.30 -5.40
CA TYR A 403 -1.82 -13.65 -5.83
C TYR A 403 -0.62 -14.31 -6.50
N MET A 404 -0.23 -15.48 -6.00
CA MET A 404 0.92 -16.26 -6.51
C MET A 404 0.41 -17.42 -7.36
N TYR A 405 0.66 -17.37 -8.67
CA TYR A 405 0.20 -18.39 -9.62
C TYR A 405 1.30 -19.34 -10.08
N GLY A 406 2.55 -18.88 -10.07
CA GLY A 406 3.72 -19.64 -10.51
C GLY A 406 4.91 -19.41 -9.60
N THR A 407 5.86 -20.34 -9.67
CA THR A 407 7.16 -20.22 -9.00
C THR A 407 8.08 -19.26 -9.77
N VAL A 408 9.07 -18.73 -9.08
CA VAL A 408 10.12 -17.87 -9.66
C VAL A 408 11.45 -18.47 -9.26
N ASP A 409 12.26 -18.80 -10.25
CA ASP A 409 13.58 -19.38 -10.05
C ASP A 409 14.60 -18.27 -9.75
N LEU A 410 15.71 -18.65 -9.11
CA LEU A 410 16.83 -17.72 -8.89
C LEU A 410 17.32 -17.19 -10.24
N ASN A 411 17.69 -15.91 -10.29
CA ASN A 411 18.14 -15.21 -11.50
C ASN A 411 17.10 -15.01 -12.62
N ASP A 412 15.83 -15.37 -12.43
CA ASP A 412 14.80 -15.10 -13.43
C ASP A 412 14.66 -13.60 -13.73
N GLU A 413 14.38 -13.28 -14.99
CA GLU A 413 14.05 -11.92 -15.42
C GLU A 413 12.54 -11.72 -15.37
N VAL A 414 12.08 -10.85 -14.46
CA VAL A 414 10.65 -10.63 -14.18
C VAL A 414 10.23 -9.26 -14.70
N GLU A 415 9.26 -9.22 -15.62
CA GLU A 415 8.59 -7.98 -16.04
C GLU A 415 7.45 -7.64 -15.07
N ILE A 416 7.52 -6.48 -14.43
CA ILE A 416 6.47 -5.92 -13.59
C ILE A 416 5.77 -4.80 -14.35
N THR A 417 4.46 -4.91 -14.53
CA THR A 417 3.60 -3.85 -15.10
C THR A 417 2.63 -3.34 -14.04
N VAL A 418 2.59 -2.03 -13.84
CA VAL A 418 1.67 -1.33 -12.92
C VAL A 418 0.66 -0.54 -13.74
N GLU A 419 -0.63 -0.81 -13.56
CA GLU A 419 -1.73 -0.16 -14.26
C GLU A 419 -2.71 0.48 -13.28
N ARG A 420 -3.15 1.71 -13.55
CA ARG A 420 -4.35 2.26 -12.93
C ARG A 420 -5.56 1.66 -13.63
N VAL A 421 -6.42 0.99 -12.87
CA VAL A 421 -7.69 0.39 -13.35
C VAL A 421 -8.92 1.18 -12.90
N GLY A 422 -8.80 1.96 -11.83
CA GLY A 422 -9.89 2.77 -11.31
C GLY A 422 -9.40 3.90 -10.41
N ARG A 423 -10.37 4.66 -9.90
CA ARG A 423 -10.16 5.67 -8.84
C ARG A 423 -10.94 5.28 -7.60
N VAL A 424 -10.35 5.48 -6.43
CA VAL A 424 -11.01 5.25 -5.15
C VAL A 424 -11.74 6.53 -4.77
N VAL A 425 -12.99 6.41 -4.33
CA VAL A 425 -13.74 7.54 -3.80
C VAL A 425 -12.99 8.11 -2.59
N GLY A 426 -12.68 9.41 -2.64
CA GLY A 426 -11.81 10.08 -1.68
C GLY A 426 -10.38 10.34 -2.20
N GLY A 427 -10.09 10.01 -3.46
CA GLY A 427 -8.91 10.49 -4.20
C GLY A 427 -7.73 9.51 -4.31
N GLY A 428 -7.87 8.28 -3.83
CA GLY A 428 -6.90 7.20 -4.05
C GLY A 428 -6.99 6.61 -5.47
N LEU A 429 -6.05 5.74 -5.80
CA LEU A 429 -6.03 4.97 -7.05
C LEU A 429 -6.40 3.52 -6.77
N SER A 430 -7.08 2.88 -7.73
CA SER A 430 -7.18 1.43 -7.80
C SER A 430 -6.18 0.95 -8.84
N LEU A 431 -5.26 0.09 -8.40
CA LEU A 431 -4.13 -0.40 -9.19
C LEU A 431 -4.23 -1.91 -9.41
N GLU A 432 -3.76 -2.34 -10.56
CA GLU A 432 -3.40 -3.73 -10.84
C GLU A 432 -1.91 -3.80 -11.14
N VAL A 433 -1.23 -4.74 -10.49
CA VAL A 433 0.18 -5.04 -10.75
C VAL A 433 0.28 -6.45 -11.29
N THR A 434 1.01 -6.66 -12.38
CA THR A 434 1.20 -8.00 -12.96
C THR A 434 2.68 -8.28 -13.15
N CYS A 435 3.15 -9.42 -12.66
CA CYS A 435 4.51 -9.90 -12.85
C CYS A 435 4.52 -11.04 -13.88
N ARG A 436 5.44 -10.98 -14.84
CA ARG A 436 5.56 -11.96 -15.91
C ARG A 436 6.99 -12.45 -16.11
N ILE A 437 7.11 -13.74 -16.40
CA ILE A 437 8.35 -14.39 -16.85
C ILE A 437 8.04 -15.01 -18.20
N ASP A 438 8.83 -14.72 -19.23
CA ASP A 438 8.57 -15.18 -20.60
C ASP A 438 7.12 -14.96 -21.08
N LYS A 439 6.54 -13.81 -20.69
CA LYS A 439 5.14 -13.39 -20.96
C LYS A 439 4.07 -14.23 -20.25
N GLN A 440 4.43 -15.24 -19.48
CA GLN A 440 3.52 -15.96 -18.59
C GLN A 440 3.34 -15.19 -17.29
N VAL A 441 2.11 -15.11 -16.80
CA VAL A 441 1.81 -14.44 -15.53
C VAL A 441 2.21 -15.38 -14.39
N VAL A 442 3.15 -14.92 -13.55
CA VAL A 442 3.57 -15.66 -12.35
C VAL A 442 2.89 -15.14 -11.10
N SER A 443 2.53 -13.86 -11.08
CA SER A 443 1.75 -13.26 -10.01
C SER A 443 0.97 -12.03 -10.48
N ARG A 444 -0.05 -11.67 -9.70
CA ARG A 444 -0.86 -10.47 -9.88
C ARG A 444 -1.13 -9.86 -8.53
N ALA A 445 -1.28 -8.54 -8.47
CA ALA A 445 -1.75 -7.84 -7.30
C ALA A 445 -2.92 -6.91 -7.64
N SER A 446 -3.84 -6.78 -6.69
CA SER A 446 -4.83 -5.70 -6.66
C SER A 446 -4.50 -4.77 -5.50
N ALA A 447 -4.46 -3.47 -5.75
CA ALA A 447 -4.10 -2.50 -4.72
C ALA A 447 -5.03 -1.29 -4.74
N TYR A 448 -5.20 -0.68 -3.57
CA TYR A 448 -5.72 0.67 -3.47
C TYR A 448 -4.74 1.53 -2.69
N THR A 449 -4.70 2.82 -3.02
CA THR A 449 -3.71 3.74 -2.47
C THR A 449 -4.36 4.72 -1.51
N PHE A 450 -3.58 5.24 -0.57
CA PHE A 450 -3.93 6.46 0.14
C PHE A 450 -4.16 7.59 -0.86
N ALA A 451 -5.03 8.53 -0.49
CA ALA A 451 -5.19 9.75 -1.26
C ALA A 451 -3.88 10.55 -1.21
N PRO A 452 -3.49 11.22 -2.31
CA PRO A 452 -2.34 12.11 -2.28
C PRO A 452 -2.58 13.25 -1.28
N LYS A 453 -1.50 13.79 -0.71
CA LYS A 453 -1.58 15.01 0.10
C LYS A 453 -1.92 16.17 -0.83
N VAL A 454 -3.14 16.70 -0.69
CA VAL A 454 -3.66 17.81 -1.50
C VAL A 454 -4.08 18.99 -0.63
N ALA A 455 -4.08 20.18 -1.23
CA ALA A 455 -4.68 21.36 -0.64
C ALA A 455 -5.57 22.05 -1.67
N TYR A 456 -6.77 22.46 -1.25
CA TYR A 456 -7.72 23.18 -2.09
C TYR A 456 -7.62 24.69 -1.82
N VAL A 457 -7.17 25.46 -2.81
CA VAL A 457 -7.02 26.92 -2.69
C VAL A 457 -8.04 27.62 -3.57
N TYR A 458 -8.86 28.47 -2.95
CA TYR A 458 -9.95 29.17 -3.61
C TYR A 458 -9.53 30.60 -3.99
N PRO A 459 -9.58 30.97 -5.28
CA PRO A 459 -9.16 32.29 -5.74
C PRO A 459 -10.10 33.39 -5.26
N GLY A 460 -9.54 34.61 -5.11
CA GLY A 460 -10.32 35.80 -4.80
C GLY A 460 -10.93 36.47 -6.04
N GLN A 461 -11.44 37.69 -5.85
CA GLN A 461 -11.96 38.53 -6.92
C GLN A 461 -10.85 38.91 -7.95
N GLY A 462 -11.24 39.06 -9.21
CA GLY A 462 -10.37 39.43 -10.33
C GLY A 462 -10.29 38.39 -11.45
N ILE A 463 -10.77 37.16 -11.19
CA ILE A 463 -10.81 36.07 -12.18
C ILE A 463 -12.16 35.92 -12.89
N GLN A 464 -13.17 36.71 -12.50
CA GLN A 464 -14.52 36.60 -13.03
C GLN A 464 -14.57 36.88 -14.54
N SER A 465 -15.38 36.12 -15.25
CA SER A 465 -15.61 36.30 -16.68
C SER A 465 -17.04 35.89 -17.05
N ALA A 466 -17.55 36.50 -18.12
CA ALA A 466 -18.86 36.13 -18.65
C ALA A 466 -18.84 34.67 -19.11
N GLY A 467 -19.86 33.90 -18.71
CA GLY A 467 -20.01 32.49 -19.02
C GLY A 467 -19.27 31.53 -18.09
N MET A 468 -18.56 32.00 -17.06
CA MET A 468 -17.76 31.13 -16.20
C MET A 468 -18.58 29.99 -15.58
N GLY A 469 -18.10 28.75 -15.74
CA GLY A 469 -18.70 27.52 -15.19
C GLY A 469 -20.07 27.12 -15.73
N LEU A 470 -20.64 27.86 -16.69
CA LEU A 470 -21.98 27.53 -17.21
C LEU A 470 -21.99 26.30 -18.11
N ASP A 471 -20.89 25.96 -18.76
CA ASP A 471 -20.76 24.76 -19.60
C ASP A 471 -20.78 23.48 -18.75
N GLU A 472 -20.29 23.55 -17.51
CA GLU A 472 -20.25 22.43 -16.56
C GLU A 472 -21.63 21.99 -16.09
N ARG A 473 -22.64 22.88 -16.11
CA ARG A 473 -24.02 22.55 -15.75
C ARG A 473 -24.61 21.43 -16.60
N THR A 474 -24.19 21.35 -17.86
CA THR A 474 -24.66 20.26 -18.76
C THR A 474 -23.92 18.94 -18.51
N LYS A 475 -22.78 18.98 -17.83
CA LYS A 475 -21.88 17.85 -17.60
C LYS A 475 -22.05 17.22 -16.21
N SER A 476 -22.48 17.99 -15.21
CA SER A 476 -22.62 17.57 -13.82
C SER A 476 -23.96 18.00 -13.25
N LYS A 477 -24.69 17.04 -12.65
CA LYS A 477 -25.98 17.32 -11.99
C LYS A 477 -25.76 18.11 -10.71
N ALA A 478 -24.70 17.80 -9.97
CA ALA A 478 -24.30 18.56 -8.79
C ALA A 478 -24.06 20.04 -9.11
N VAL A 479 -23.33 20.34 -10.19
CA VAL A 479 -23.11 21.73 -10.64
C VAL A 479 -24.42 22.40 -11.02
N ASP A 480 -25.26 21.74 -11.84
CA ASP A 480 -26.53 22.34 -12.26
C ASP A 480 -27.45 22.67 -11.07
N GLU A 481 -27.52 21.78 -10.08
CA GLU A 481 -28.32 21.98 -8.89
C GLU A 481 -27.84 23.19 -8.07
N VAL A 482 -26.52 23.35 -7.89
CA VAL A 482 -25.95 24.53 -7.20
C VAL A 482 -26.35 25.82 -7.93
N TRP A 483 -26.16 25.88 -9.25
CA TRP A 483 -26.54 27.06 -10.03
C TRP A 483 -28.04 27.35 -10.00
N ARG A 484 -28.88 26.31 -10.09
CA ARG A 484 -30.35 26.44 -10.03
C ARG A 484 -30.80 26.99 -8.68
N ARG A 485 -30.24 26.47 -7.58
CA ARG A 485 -30.51 26.94 -6.21
C ARG A 485 -30.03 28.37 -6.01
N ALA A 486 -28.79 28.67 -6.40
CA ALA A 486 -28.24 30.02 -6.32
C ALA A 486 -29.10 31.04 -7.08
N ASP A 487 -29.55 30.69 -8.29
CA ASP A 487 -30.38 31.55 -9.11
C ASP A 487 -31.81 31.69 -8.60
N ALA A 488 -32.40 30.62 -8.03
CA ALA A 488 -33.68 30.71 -7.34
C ALA A 488 -33.59 31.65 -6.13
N HIS A 489 -32.57 31.47 -5.29
CA HIS A 489 -32.36 32.29 -4.09
C HIS A 489 -32.07 33.75 -4.41
N THR A 490 -31.15 34.04 -5.33
CA THR A 490 -30.82 35.41 -5.72
C THR A 490 -32.02 36.14 -6.32
N ARG A 491 -32.89 35.45 -7.07
CA ARG A 491 -34.15 36.06 -7.56
C ARG A 491 -35.11 36.38 -6.43
N SER A 492 -35.31 35.47 -5.48
CA SER A 492 -36.27 35.66 -4.39
C SER A 492 -35.77 36.64 -3.32
N ALA A 493 -34.51 36.53 -2.90
CA ALA A 493 -33.95 37.28 -1.78
C ALA A 493 -33.30 38.61 -2.21
N MET A 494 -32.67 38.63 -3.40
CA MET A 494 -31.86 39.76 -3.88
C MET A 494 -32.43 40.46 -5.11
N GLY A 495 -33.48 39.93 -5.73
CA GLY A 495 -34.18 40.56 -6.86
C GLY A 495 -33.43 40.55 -8.18
N PHE A 496 -32.46 39.65 -8.38
CA PHE A 496 -31.75 39.48 -9.66
C PHE A 496 -31.48 38.00 -9.96
N SER A 497 -31.22 37.67 -11.22
CA SER A 497 -30.78 36.31 -11.62
C SER A 497 -29.26 36.27 -11.74
N ILE A 498 -28.59 35.51 -10.86
CA ILE A 498 -27.14 35.32 -10.98
C ILE A 498 -26.77 34.64 -12.30
N LEU A 499 -27.61 33.73 -12.80
CA LEU A 499 -27.38 33.08 -14.10
C LEU A 499 -27.40 34.08 -15.25
N ALA A 500 -28.35 35.01 -15.26
CA ALA A 500 -28.41 36.05 -16.29
C ALA A 500 -27.18 36.98 -16.22
N ILE A 501 -26.76 37.36 -15.01
CA ILE A 501 -25.55 38.20 -14.82
C ILE A 501 -24.31 37.49 -15.35
N VAL A 502 -24.09 36.23 -14.97
CA VAL A 502 -22.90 35.48 -15.40
C VAL A 502 -22.93 35.21 -16.89
N ARG A 503 -24.09 34.87 -17.47
CA ARG A 503 -24.22 34.56 -18.90
C ARG A 503 -24.04 35.78 -19.79
N ASP A 504 -24.78 36.85 -19.49
CA ASP A 504 -24.95 37.98 -20.43
C ASP A 504 -24.11 39.21 -20.04
N ASN A 505 -23.63 39.27 -18.80
CA ASN A 505 -22.90 40.40 -18.21
C ASN A 505 -23.45 41.80 -18.63
N PRO A 506 -24.73 42.09 -18.32
CA PRO A 506 -25.38 43.34 -18.76
C PRO A 506 -24.72 44.57 -18.12
N THR A 507 -24.76 45.74 -18.76
CA THR A 507 -24.19 46.99 -18.24
C THR A 507 -25.05 47.67 -17.16
N GLU A 508 -26.32 47.29 -17.06
CA GLU A 508 -27.28 47.83 -16.11
C GLU A 508 -28.25 46.74 -15.65
N ILE A 509 -28.54 46.68 -14.35
CA ILE A 509 -29.64 45.87 -13.80
C ILE A 509 -30.36 46.62 -12.67
N VAL A 510 -31.62 46.27 -12.45
CA VAL A 510 -32.40 46.75 -11.30
C VAL A 510 -32.62 45.56 -10.36
N ALA A 511 -32.14 45.69 -9.13
CA ALA A 511 -32.31 44.67 -8.09
C ALA A 511 -32.84 45.32 -6.80
N ARG A 512 -33.97 44.82 -6.28
CA ARG A 512 -34.72 45.37 -5.13
C ARG A 512 -34.94 46.90 -5.19
N GLY A 513 -35.21 47.43 -6.39
CA GLY A 513 -35.46 48.86 -6.59
C GLY A 513 -34.19 49.74 -6.66
N VAL A 514 -33.00 49.16 -6.53
CA VAL A 514 -31.73 49.85 -6.74
C VAL A 514 -31.23 49.56 -8.15
N THR A 515 -30.85 50.61 -8.89
CA THR A 515 -30.26 50.49 -10.22
C THR A 515 -28.74 50.40 -10.09
N TYR A 516 -28.16 49.30 -10.57
CA TYR A 516 -26.72 49.08 -10.62
C TYR A 516 -26.21 49.26 -12.05
N ARG A 517 -25.13 50.01 -12.22
CA ARG A 517 -24.53 50.32 -13.52
C ARG A 517 -23.02 50.11 -13.49
N HIS A 518 -22.49 49.45 -14.50
CA HIS A 518 -21.05 49.36 -14.73
C HIS A 518 -20.75 49.35 -16.23
N PRO A 519 -19.81 50.19 -16.72
CA PRO A 519 -19.56 50.35 -18.16
C PRO A 519 -19.09 49.07 -18.85
N GLU A 520 -18.39 48.20 -18.13
CA GLU A 520 -17.88 46.91 -18.64
C GLU A 520 -18.75 45.72 -18.21
N GLY A 521 -19.97 45.98 -17.73
CA GLY A 521 -20.91 44.95 -17.26
C GLY A 521 -20.93 44.78 -15.74
N VAL A 522 -22.11 44.50 -15.19
CA VAL A 522 -22.38 44.44 -13.74
C VAL A 522 -21.71 43.27 -13.04
N LEU A 523 -21.25 42.23 -13.76
CA LEU A 523 -20.45 41.16 -13.18
C LEU A 523 -19.14 41.67 -12.55
N ASN A 524 -18.67 42.86 -12.95
CA ASN A 524 -17.50 43.51 -12.37
C ASN A 524 -17.79 44.34 -11.11
N LEU A 525 -19.06 44.46 -10.71
CA LEU A 525 -19.41 45.08 -9.43
C LEU A 525 -19.26 44.06 -8.31
N THR A 526 -18.53 44.45 -7.26
CA THR A 526 -18.15 43.61 -6.12
C THR A 526 -19.28 42.73 -5.59
N GLN A 527 -20.48 43.28 -5.38
CA GLN A 527 -21.63 42.54 -4.86
C GLN A 527 -22.12 41.41 -5.78
N PHE A 528 -21.97 41.52 -7.10
CA PHE A 528 -22.35 40.45 -8.04
C PHE A 528 -21.18 39.52 -8.32
N THR A 529 -19.96 40.05 -8.45
CA THR A 529 -18.73 39.26 -8.60
C THR A 529 -18.61 38.22 -7.49
N GLN A 530 -18.82 38.64 -6.24
CA GLN A 530 -18.62 37.77 -5.10
C GLN A 530 -19.64 36.62 -5.06
N VAL A 531 -20.92 36.90 -5.35
CA VAL A 531 -21.98 35.88 -5.46
C VAL A 531 -21.68 34.90 -6.61
N ALA A 532 -21.18 35.41 -7.73
CA ALA A 532 -20.87 34.61 -8.89
C ALA A 532 -19.70 33.64 -8.63
N LEU A 533 -18.62 34.12 -8.01
CA LEU A 533 -17.46 33.30 -7.66
C LEU A 533 -17.79 32.26 -6.58
N ALA A 534 -18.56 32.63 -5.56
CA ALA A 534 -19.04 31.69 -4.55
C ALA A 534 -19.88 30.55 -5.16
N THR A 535 -20.80 30.89 -6.07
CA THR A 535 -21.62 29.90 -6.79
C THR A 535 -20.74 28.96 -7.63
N LEU A 536 -19.75 29.51 -8.34
CA LEU A 536 -18.81 28.75 -9.15
C LEU A 536 -17.98 27.78 -8.29
N ALA A 537 -17.38 28.28 -7.22
CA ALA A 537 -16.54 27.50 -6.31
C ALA A 537 -17.31 26.32 -5.70
N ILE A 538 -18.52 26.57 -5.19
CA ILE A 538 -19.37 25.52 -4.61
C ILE A 538 -19.78 24.51 -5.68
N GLY A 539 -20.12 24.97 -6.89
CA GLY A 539 -20.44 24.09 -8.01
C GLY A 539 -19.27 23.15 -8.36
N GLN A 540 -18.07 23.71 -8.52
CA GLN A 540 -16.87 22.93 -8.87
C GLN A 540 -16.48 21.95 -7.77
N THR A 541 -16.54 22.34 -6.50
CA THR A 541 -16.28 21.42 -5.39
C THR A 541 -17.35 20.33 -5.28
N ALA A 542 -18.62 20.67 -5.51
CA ALA A 542 -19.72 19.70 -5.58
C ALA A 542 -19.52 18.69 -6.71
N ARG A 543 -18.95 19.12 -7.86
CA ARG A 543 -18.54 18.22 -8.94
C ARG A 543 -17.43 17.26 -8.52
N LEU A 544 -16.37 17.76 -7.87
CA LEU A 544 -15.29 16.91 -7.36
C LEU A 544 -15.85 15.86 -6.39
N ARG A 545 -16.84 16.23 -5.57
CA ARG A 545 -17.54 15.33 -4.66
C ARG A 545 -18.41 14.30 -5.39
N GLU A 546 -19.21 14.73 -6.38
CA GLU A 546 -20.03 13.86 -7.25
C GLU A 546 -19.15 12.84 -8.00
N GLU A 547 -17.98 13.26 -8.43
CA GLU A 547 -16.99 12.42 -9.08
C GLU A 547 -16.16 11.57 -8.09
N GLY A 548 -16.32 11.74 -6.79
CA GLY A 548 -15.58 10.99 -5.76
C GLY A 548 -14.08 11.31 -5.70
N VAL A 549 -13.64 12.43 -6.26
CA VAL A 549 -12.22 12.85 -6.29
C VAL A 549 -11.90 13.97 -5.29
N LEU A 550 -12.88 14.40 -4.51
CA LEU A 550 -12.67 15.30 -3.39
C LEU A 550 -12.03 14.53 -2.23
N VAL A 551 -10.80 14.90 -1.85
CA VAL A 551 -10.06 14.23 -0.78
C VAL A 551 -10.56 14.70 0.59
N PRO A 552 -11.07 13.81 1.45
CA PRO A 552 -11.49 14.18 2.80
C PRO A 552 -10.30 14.62 3.66
N GLY A 553 -10.51 15.59 4.54
CA GLY A 553 -9.48 16.04 5.49
C GLY A 553 -8.29 16.79 4.87
N ALA A 554 -8.30 17.05 3.56
CA ALA A 554 -7.34 17.92 2.90
C ALA A 554 -7.34 19.34 3.50
N ALA A 555 -6.17 19.98 3.47
CA ALA A 555 -6.04 21.39 3.82
C ALA A 555 -6.79 22.24 2.80
N PHE A 556 -7.34 23.37 3.24
CA PHE A 556 -7.99 24.31 2.35
C PHE A 556 -7.71 25.75 2.80
N ALA A 557 -7.69 26.65 1.83
CA ALA A 557 -7.48 28.07 2.06
C ALA A 557 -8.20 28.88 0.98
N GLY A 558 -8.41 30.16 1.22
CA GLY A 558 -9.03 31.05 0.26
C GLY A 558 -8.46 32.45 0.31
N HIS A 559 -8.35 33.10 -0.84
CA HIS A 559 -7.82 34.46 -0.93
C HIS A 559 -8.93 35.50 -0.83
N SER A 560 -8.98 36.26 0.26
CA SER A 560 -10.01 37.29 0.50
C SER A 560 -11.43 36.71 0.44
N LEU A 561 -12.19 37.00 -0.63
CA LEU A 561 -13.48 36.38 -0.91
C LEU A 561 -13.39 34.85 -0.85
N GLY A 562 -12.33 34.28 -1.43
CA GLY A 562 -12.16 32.85 -1.54
C GLY A 562 -12.19 32.13 -0.19
N GLU A 563 -11.97 32.83 0.93
CA GLU A 563 -12.11 32.25 2.27
C GLU A 563 -13.55 31.80 2.55
N TYR A 564 -14.54 32.63 2.19
CA TYR A 564 -15.96 32.27 2.29
C TYR A 564 -16.28 31.10 1.37
N ASP A 565 -15.73 31.12 0.16
CA ASP A 565 -15.91 30.06 -0.83
C ASP A 565 -15.34 28.74 -0.32
N ALA A 566 -14.14 28.76 0.27
CA ALA A 566 -13.50 27.57 0.82
C ALA A 566 -14.28 27.00 2.03
N LEU A 567 -14.73 27.87 2.94
CA LEU A 567 -15.54 27.49 4.09
C LEU A 567 -16.90 26.91 3.70
N ALA A 568 -17.52 27.43 2.64
CA ALA A 568 -18.81 26.96 2.17
C ALA A 568 -18.70 25.73 1.26
N ALA A 569 -17.75 25.71 0.32
CA ALA A 569 -17.64 24.67 -0.71
C ALA A 569 -16.98 23.38 -0.17
N TYR A 570 -15.86 23.54 0.54
CA TYR A 570 -15.08 22.40 1.04
C TYR A 570 -15.50 21.98 2.44
N ALA A 571 -15.45 22.93 3.39
CA ALA A 571 -15.75 22.65 4.80
C ALA A 571 -17.24 22.59 5.13
N GLU A 572 -18.11 23.00 4.19
CA GLU A 572 -19.57 22.97 4.30
C GLU A 572 -20.10 23.65 5.58
N VAL A 573 -19.42 24.71 6.04
CA VAL A 573 -19.77 25.46 7.26
C VAL A 573 -21.09 26.22 7.10
N PHE A 574 -21.38 26.67 5.88
CA PHE A 574 -22.60 27.43 5.55
C PHE A 574 -23.37 26.75 4.43
N PRO A 575 -24.72 26.75 4.48
CA PRO A 575 -25.54 26.46 3.30
C PRO A 575 -25.24 27.45 2.16
N LEU A 576 -25.44 27.00 0.91
CA LEU A 576 -25.27 27.81 -0.30
C LEU A 576 -25.97 29.16 -0.17
N GLU A 577 -27.26 29.17 0.16
CA GLU A 577 -28.08 30.38 0.23
C GLU A 577 -27.52 31.40 1.23
N THR A 578 -27.07 30.91 2.40
CA THR A 578 -26.46 31.74 3.45
C THR A 578 -25.17 32.40 2.98
N VAL A 579 -24.26 31.65 2.34
CA VAL A 579 -23.01 32.25 1.87
C VAL A 579 -23.26 33.26 0.76
N LEU A 580 -24.24 33.03 -0.13
CA LEU A 580 -24.61 34.03 -1.14
C LEU A 580 -25.11 35.33 -0.50
N ASP A 581 -25.94 35.24 0.55
CA ASP A 581 -26.39 36.42 1.30
C ASP A 581 -25.20 37.14 1.96
N LEU A 582 -24.31 36.39 2.61
CA LEU A 582 -23.12 36.95 3.27
C LEU A 582 -22.21 37.68 2.28
N VAL A 583 -21.88 37.07 1.15
CA VAL A 583 -20.95 37.68 0.18
C VAL A 583 -21.59 38.83 -0.59
N PHE A 584 -22.90 38.79 -0.84
CA PHE A 584 -23.63 39.92 -1.41
C PHE A 584 -23.66 41.12 -0.45
N GLN A 585 -23.96 40.89 0.83
CA GLN A 585 -23.94 41.92 1.87
C GLN A 585 -22.53 42.46 2.06
N ARG A 586 -21.52 41.59 2.13
CA ARG A 586 -20.11 41.98 2.20
C ARG A 586 -19.74 42.94 1.07
N GLY A 587 -20.03 42.57 -0.18
CA GLY A 587 -19.75 43.41 -1.34
C GLY A 587 -20.49 44.76 -1.29
N SER A 588 -21.75 44.76 -0.84
CA SER A 588 -22.57 45.98 -0.71
C SER A 588 -22.05 46.92 0.39
N THR A 589 -21.75 46.37 1.57
CA THR A 589 -21.23 47.11 2.73
C THR A 589 -19.87 47.73 2.42
N MET A 590 -18.96 46.98 1.80
CA MET A 590 -17.64 47.50 1.39
C MET A 590 -17.77 48.67 0.42
N HIS A 591 -18.76 48.63 -0.46
CA HIS A 591 -19.01 49.72 -1.40
C HIS A 591 -19.54 50.99 -0.71
N SER A 592 -20.41 50.85 0.31
CA SER A 592 -21.03 51.97 1.02
C SER A 592 -20.13 52.66 2.05
N LEU A 593 -19.10 51.98 2.55
CA LEU A 593 -18.19 52.53 3.58
C LEU A 593 -17.20 53.57 3.04
N VAL A 594 -17.03 53.64 1.72
CA VAL A 594 -16.08 54.57 1.10
C VAL A 594 -16.83 55.80 0.57
N PRO A 595 -16.45 57.02 0.98
CA PRO A 595 -17.00 58.25 0.42
C PRO A 595 -16.77 58.34 -1.09
N ARG A 596 -17.81 58.72 -1.83
CA ARG A 596 -17.80 58.85 -3.29
C ARG A 596 -18.23 60.23 -3.74
N ASP A 597 -17.68 60.68 -4.86
CA ASP A 597 -18.09 61.92 -5.52
C ASP A 597 -19.44 61.77 -6.25
N GLU A 598 -19.97 62.86 -6.82
CA GLU A 598 -21.23 62.87 -7.60
C GLU A 598 -21.21 61.93 -8.81
N LYS A 599 -20.03 61.49 -9.26
CA LYS A 599 -19.84 60.53 -10.37
C LYS A 599 -19.57 59.12 -9.86
N GLY A 600 -19.73 58.87 -8.55
CA GLY A 600 -19.55 57.57 -7.91
C GLY A 600 -18.09 57.15 -7.71
N ARG A 601 -17.12 58.04 -7.89
CA ARG A 601 -15.68 57.72 -7.78
C ARG A 601 -15.20 57.93 -6.35
N SER A 602 -14.28 57.09 -5.89
CA SER A 602 -13.61 57.28 -4.60
C SER A 602 -12.23 57.93 -4.76
N ASN A 603 -11.68 58.45 -3.66
CA ASN A 603 -10.28 58.88 -3.59
C ASN A 603 -9.30 57.70 -3.40
N TYR A 604 -9.75 56.45 -3.48
CA TYR A 604 -8.92 55.27 -3.22
C TYR A 604 -8.70 54.43 -4.47
N ARG A 605 -7.54 53.78 -4.53
CA ARG A 605 -7.20 52.76 -5.53
C ARG A 605 -6.38 51.66 -4.87
N MET A 606 -6.00 50.68 -5.67
CA MET A 606 -5.05 49.64 -5.29
C MET A 606 -4.05 49.44 -6.44
N GLY A 607 -2.82 49.06 -6.11
CA GLY A 607 -1.81 48.68 -7.09
C GLY A 607 -0.95 47.51 -6.63
N ALA A 608 -0.39 46.77 -7.58
CA ALA A 608 0.57 45.71 -7.35
C ALA A 608 1.99 46.28 -7.37
N LEU A 609 2.69 46.14 -6.26
CA LEU A 609 4.08 46.55 -6.02
C LEU A 609 5.00 45.32 -6.14
N ARG A 610 6.14 45.50 -6.82
CA ARG A 610 7.16 44.47 -7.05
C ARG A 610 8.51 44.93 -6.46
N PRO A 611 8.76 44.69 -5.15
CA PRO A 611 9.90 45.25 -4.44
C PRO A 611 11.26 44.73 -4.93
N ASN A 612 11.31 43.50 -5.45
CA ASN A 612 12.49 42.99 -6.14
C ASN A 612 12.98 43.87 -7.32
N GLN A 613 12.10 44.66 -7.95
CA GLN A 613 12.50 45.54 -9.06
C GLN A 613 13.23 46.81 -8.59
N PHE A 614 13.09 47.20 -7.32
CA PHE A 614 13.68 48.44 -6.80
C PHE A 614 14.51 48.27 -5.53
N GLY A 615 14.84 47.03 -5.16
CA GLY A 615 15.86 46.73 -4.16
C GLY A 615 15.36 46.71 -2.72
N VAL A 616 14.08 46.40 -2.53
CA VAL A 616 13.49 46.16 -1.22
C VAL A 616 13.13 44.68 -1.11
N ASP A 617 13.38 44.08 0.04
CA ASP A 617 13.03 42.68 0.36
C ASP A 617 11.76 42.63 1.23
N ASP A 618 11.27 41.42 1.49
CA ASP A 618 10.09 41.16 2.32
C ASP A 618 10.22 41.72 3.74
N ALA A 619 11.42 41.70 4.32
CA ALA A 619 11.68 42.20 5.67
C ALA A 619 11.49 43.72 5.77
N HIS A 620 11.78 44.47 4.70
CA HIS A 620 11.74 45.94 4.71
C HIS A 620 10.58 46.54 3.90
N VAL A 621 9.78 45.74 3.18
CA VAL A 621 8.71 46.27 2.30
C VAL A 621 7.63 47.03 3.05
N VAL A 622 7.28 46.59 4.26
CA VAL A 622 6.29 47.26 5.11
C VAL A 622 6.80 48.64 5.53
N GLU A 623 8.02 48.70 6.09
CA GLU A 623 8.67 49.96 6.49
C GLU A 623 8.84 50.90 5.31
N TYR A 624 9.16 50.36 4.13
CA TYR A 624 9.24 51.14 2.89
C TYR A 624 7.90 51.82 2.56
N VAL A 625 6.80 51.06 2.49
CA VAL A 625 5.48 51.62 2.17
C VAL A 625 5.04 52.63 3.23
N GLU A 626 5.30 52.35 4.51
CA GLU A 626 5.03 53.28 5.62
C GLU A 626 5.83 54.58 5.51
N SER A 627 7.11 54.51 5.09
CA SER A 627 7.94 55.70 4.89
C SER A 627 7.39 56.62 3.80
N ILE A 628 6.85 56.05 2.71
CA ILE A 628 6.22 56.82 1.64
C ILE A 628 4.89 57.41 2.12
N ALA A 629 4.11 56.66 2.90
CA ALA A 629 2.88 57.15 3.52
C ALA A 629 3.15 58.38 4.40
N GLN A 630 4.16 58.30 5.27
CA GLN A 630 4.58 59.39 6.15
C GLN A 630 5.09 60.60 5.37
N ALA A 631 5.95 60.37 4.37
CA ALA A 631 6.53 61.45 3.57
C ALA A 631 5.48 62.20 2.72
N SER A 632 4.47 61.49 2.21
CA SER A 632 3.39 62.07 1.41
C SER A 632 2.26 62.66 2.26
N GLY A 633 2.12 62.24 3.52
CA GLY A 633 0.96 62.57 4.36
C GLY A 633 -0.33 61.86 3.91
N GLU A 634 -0.23 60.89 3.00
CA GLU A 634 -1.33 60.18 2.38
C GLU A 634 -1.49 58.77 2.95
N PHE A 635 -2.67 58.18 2.77
CA PHE A 635 -2.91 56.80 3.20
C PHE A 635 -2.34 55.79 2.20
N LEU A 636 -1.47 54.90 2.68
CA LEU A 636 -0.95 53.74 1.98
C LEU A 636 -0.86 52.56 2.95
N GLN A 637 -1.25 51.37 2.52
CA GLN A 637 -1.11 50.15 3.30
C GLN A 637 -0.96 48.94 2.38
N ILE A 638 -0.06 48.02 2.73
CA ILE A 638 0.00 46.71 2.10
C ILE A 638 -1.23 45.90 2.57
N VAL A 639 -2.03 45.44 1.61
CA VAL A 639 -3.32 44.75 1.85
C VAL A 639 -3.33 43.31 1.36
N ASN A 640 -2.35 42.91 0.55
CA ASN A 640 -2.11 41.51 0.21
C ASN A 640 -0.61 41.21 0.16
N PHE A 641 -0.19 40.22 0.94
CA PHE A 641 1.13 39.61 0.91
C PHE A 641 1.03 38.36 0.02
N ASN A 642 1.22 38.51 -1.30
CA ASN A 642 0.93 37.44 -2.25
C ASN A 642 2.13 36.52 -2.49
N LEU A 643 3.30 37.11 -2.76
CA LEU A 643 4.54 36.39 -3.03
C LEU A 643 5.69 37.14 -2.37
N ALA A 644 6.37 36.48 -1.44
CA ALA A 644 7.54 37.04 -0.75
C ALA A 644 8.55 37.59 -1.77
N ASP A 645 9.07 38.79 -1.50
CA ASP A 645 9.99 39.59 -2.33
C ASP A 645 9.46 40.02 -3.71
N GLN A 646 8.36 39.45 -4.20
CA GLN A 646 7.96 39.57 -5.60
C GLN A 646 6.69 40.39 -5.81
N GLN A 647 5.67 40.21 -4.98
CA GLN A 647 4.35 40.78 -5.25
C GLN A 647 3.57 41.10 -3.98
N TYR A 648 3.26 42.39 -3.82
CA TYR A 648 2.44 42.94 -2.73
C TYR A 648 1.36 43.82 -3.32
N ALA A 649 0.12 43.72 -2.85
CA ALA A 649 -0.90 44.69 -3.22
C ALA A 649 -0.93 45.81 -2.18
N VAL A 650 -0.87 47.05 -2.65
CA VAL A 650 -0.92 48.26 -1.81
C VAL A 650 -2.21 49.01 -2.12
N ALA A 651 -3.04 49.20 -1.11
CA ALA A 651 -4.20 50.09 -1.19
C ALA A 651 -3.84 51.45 -0.62
N GLY A 652 -4.43 52.50 -1.18
CA GLY A 652 -4.13 53.85 -0.74
C GLY A 652 -4.99 54.90 -1.41
N THR A 653 -4.79 56.16 -1.00
CA THR A 653 -5.35 57.28 -1.77
C THR A 653 -4.72 57.36 -3.15
N VAL A 654 -5.40 57.98 -4.11
CA VAL A 654 -4.85 58.19 -5.46
C VAL A 654 -3.52 58.94 -5.39
N ALA A 655 -3.41 59.95 -4.52
CA ALA A 655 -2.18 60.71 -4.30
C ALA A 655 -1.07 59.86 -3.65
N GLY A 656 -1.38 59.07 -2.61
CA GLY A 656 -0.41 58.18 -1.97
C GLY A 656 0.14 57.14 -2.94
N LEU A 657 -0.71 56.48 -3.73
CA LEU A 657 -0.27 55.48 -4.70
C LEU A 657 0.56 56.08 -5.83
N LYS A 658 0.29 57.34 -6.20
CA LYS A 658 1.12 58.07 -7.15
C LYS A 658 2.51 58.35 -6.57
N ALA A 659 2.60 58.78 -5.31
CA ALA A 659 3.88 58.98 -4.62
C ALA A 659 4.68 57.67 -4.52
N LEU A 660 4.00 56.56 -4.24
CA LEU A 660 4.60 55.22 -4.24
C LEU A 660 5.09 54.81 -5.63
N GLU A 661 4.29 55.00 -6.68
CA GLU A 661 4.69 54.69 -8.06
C GLU A 661 5.92 55.51 -8.47
N GLU A 662 5.95 56.80 -8.14
CA GLU A 662 7.05 57.71 -8.46
C GLU A 662 8.36 57.31 -7.78
N ASP A 663 8.34 57.08 -6.45
CA ASP A 663 9.53 56.67 -5.72
C ASP A 663 10.02 55.27 -6.14
N ALA A 664 9.11 54.29 -6.22
CA ALA A 664 9.46 52.94 -6.64
C ALA A 664 10.04 52.93 -8.06
N SER A 665 9.44 53.68 -9.00
CA SER A 665 9.92 53.75 -10.39
C SER A 665 11.27 54.45 -10.50
N LYS A 666 11.52 55.48 -9.69
CA LYS A 666 12.83 56.13 -9.61
C LYS A 666 13.91 55.14 -9.16
N ARG A 667 13.68 54.45 -8.04
CA ARG A 667 14.60 53.44 -7.51
C ARG A 667 14.81 52.27 -8.48
N ALA A 668 13.75 51.83 -9.16
CA ALA A 668 13.86 50.81 -10.21
C ALA A 668 14.73 51.30 -11.37
N ALA A 669 14.56 52.54 -11.84
CA ALA A 669 15.39 53.09 -12.91
C ALA A 669 16.87 53.20 -12.52
N GLU A 670 17.17 53.66 -11.30
CA GLU A 670 18.53 53.72 -10.74
C GLU A 670 19.20 52.34 -10.66
N ARG A 671 18.40 51.29 -10.43
CA ARG A 671 18.87 49.90 -10.32
C ARG A 671 18.82 49.12 -11.64
N GLY A 672 18.23 49.68 -12.70
CA GLY A 672 17.96 48.96 -13.95
C GLY A 672 16.85 47.91 -13.88
N GLY A 673 15.93 48.05 -12.93
CA GLY A 673 14.74 47.19 -12.77
C GLY A 673 13.62 47.50 -13.77
N LYS A 674 12.65 46.58 -13.87
CA LYS A 674 11.43 46.79 -14.67
C LYS A 674 10.43 47.66 -13.92
N ARG A 675 9.30 47.99 -14.58
CA ARG A 675 8.18 48.74 -13.97
C ARG A 675 7.77 48.07 -12.64
N PRO A 676 7.96 48.76 -11.49
CA PRO A 676 7.80 48.16 -10.17
C PRO A 676 6.37 48.26 -9.62
N PHE A 677 5.53 49.09 -10.23
CA PHE A 677 4.18 49.34 -9.75
C PHE A 677 3.17 49.36 -10.90
N MET A 678 2.00 48.78 -10.67
CA MET A 678 0.90 48.75 -11.63
C MET A 678 -0.43 48.88 -10.91
N TYR A 679 -1.29 49.79 -11.34
CA TYR A 679 -2.66 49.91 -10.81
C TYR A 679 -3.48 48.66 -11.11
N VAL A 680 -4.29 48.24 -10.13
CA VAL A 680 -5.28 47.17 -10.33
C VAL A 680 -6.55 47.80 -10.91
N PRO A 681 -6.97 47.42 -12.13
CA PRO A 681 -8.16 47.99 -12.76
C PRO A 681 -9.44 47.71 -11.96
N GLY A 682 -10.43 48.60 -12.05
CA GLY A 682 -11.77 48.40 -11.49
C GLY A 682 -11.89 48.51 -9.97
N ILE A 683 -10.79 48.48 -9.22
CA ILE A 683 -10.84 48.56 -7.75
C ILE A 683 -10.74 50.01 -7.29
N ASP A 684 -11.69 50.42 -6.46
CA ASP A 684 -11.80 51.77 -5.90
C ASP A 684 -12.14 51.79 -4.40
N VAL A 685 -11.94 50.66 -3.71
CA VAL A 685 -12.12 50.53 -2.27
C VAL A 685 -10.84 49.95 -1.66
N PRO A 686 -10.32 50.50 -0.54
CA PRO A 686 -9.10 50.02 0.09
C PRO A 686 -9.39 48.79 0.97
N PHE A 687 -9.68 47.65 0.35
CA PHE A 687 -10.01 46.39 1.04
C PHE A 687 -8.87 45.92 1.95
N HIS A 688 -9.20 45.18 3.03
CA HIS A 688 -8.26 44.69 4.06
C HIS A 688 -7.42 45.76 4.78
N SER A 689 -7.79 47.03 4.63
CA SER A 689 -7.07 48.13 5.25
C SER A 689 -7.74 48.61 6.54
N THR A 690 -7.01 49.43 7.31
CA THR A 690 -7.54 50.06 8.52
C THR A 690 -8.72 50.98 8.26
N VAL A 691 -8.88 51.49 7.02
CA VAL A 691 -9.97 52.38 6.60
C VAL A 691 -11.35 51.71 6.74
N LEU A 692 -11.43 50.39 6.56
CA LEU A 692 -12.70 49.66 6.62
C LEU A 692 -13.05 49.11 8.01
N ARG A 693 -12.23 49.36 9.05
CA ARG A 693 -12.45 48.81 10.39
C ARG A 693 -13.80 49.17 10.99
N SER A 694 -14.34 50.35 10.68
CA SER A 694 -15.65 50.79 11.18
C SER A 694 -16.81 49.93 10.68
N GLY A 695 -16.63 49.18 9.59
CA GLY A 695 -17.65 48.31 9.01
C GLY A 695 -17.74 46.90 9.60
N VAL A 696 -16.90 46.57 10.60
CA VAL A 696 -16.79 45.23 11.19
C VAL A 696 -17.49 45.16 12.57
N ALA A 697 -17.81 46.30 13.19
CA ALA A 697 -18.30 46.42 14.56
C ALA A 697 -19.78 46.07 14.74
#